data_AF-A0A4Q4WC36-F1
#
_entry.id   AF-A0A4Q4WC36-F1
#
_cell.length_a   1.000
_cell.length_b   1.000
_cell.length_c   1.000
_cell.angle_alpha   90.00
_cell.angle_beta   90.00
_cell.angle_gamma   90.00
#
_symmetry.space_group_name_H-M   'P 1'
#
loop_
_entity.id
_entity.type
_entity.pdbx_description
1 polymer ?
#
loop_
_entity_poly.entity_id
_entity_poly.type
_entity_poly.pdbx_seq_one_letter_code
_entity_poly.pdbx_strand_id
1 'polypeptide(L)'
;MANTRDAEMWLEGILAKYDPAPNQKPFGRDEFDKLLGHCEAVCDMPANIFGEELIEAYPDAKVVLVERHIESWYKSFNESVIEASFSPLMAFLSTFRSARFKRPYLLTTSWFKYTFRAQSKEELRANAREVYRKHYETIRQATPANRLLEYDLKQGWEPLCNFLGKPIPDVPFPYVNDRDAFREKISILVDRWVRDFLLAVNSPKHQRAAVYAVAKILYNIFLHPLRSFPGPFLYRASPIPRCYCLLRGELTFRVAELHAKYGPIVRIGPDELAFSDPQAWRDIYGHRARAPGSISGGEFAKYGGFYRPVHGTPPNIISARRDEHVVLRRQLAPGFSDRYMKAQEPIIGAYVDLLVRRLRENCAGGKPLNMHWATFDIIGDLGFGSSFGCLEDSGYHPWVRNITDNFRHIAYMQVMIALGLQPIIQWAVKSGIMKKRRAHDHFVAAKVSQRMELGAERHDLIEGLINKKDELFSGSEEDRFSILRINAGTLIIAGSETTATLLSGAVYLLTTNPDKLSKLAREVRDKFASDDEITLLSVNDLPYMLACLNESLRLYPPVAVGNPRQVPRGGASVLGKFIPENTVVAVWHWAISRDPNFWSEPHTFHPERFMGDPKFKNDHLDAMQPFSYGPRDCIGRSLAYAEMRLILSKIIWHFDMVIDDGSRRWLPDQKAYILWDKPDLNVYLTPVHR
;
A
#
# COMPACT_ATOMS: atom_id res chain seq x y z
N MET A 1 -15.21 19.32 29.98
CA MET A 1 -14.51 20.17 28.99
C MET A 1 -15.10 19.91 27.62
N ALA A 2 -15.45 20.86 26.77
CA ALA A 2 -15.64 22.30 26.94
C ALA A 2 -17.14 22.59 26.89
N ASN A 3 -17.59 23.72 27.43
CA ASN A 3 -18.89 24.24 27.00
C ASN A 3 -18.78 24.42 25.48
N THR A 4 -19.53 23.64 24.69
CA THR A 4 -19.42 23.66 23.22
C THR A 4 -19.75 25.03 22.65
N ARG A 5 -20.41 25.88 23.45
CA ARG A 5 -20.66 27.30 23.20
C ARG A 5 -19.38 28.13 23.24
N ASP A 6 -18.54 27.97 24.26
CA ASP A 6 -17.30 28.75 24.41
C ASP A 6 -16.34 28.45 23.25
N ALA A 7 -16.23 27.19 22.82
CA ALA A 7 -15.40 26.83 21.67
C ALA A 7 -15.88 27.44 20.34
N GLU A 8 -17.19 27.70 20.19
CA GLU A 8 -17.72 28.43 19.03
C GLU A 8 -17.37 29.90 19.11
N MET A 9 -17.63 30.52 20.25
CA MET A 9 -17.36 31.95 20.44
C MET A 9 -15.86 32.26 20.32
N TRP A 10 -14.98 31.38 20.80
CA TRP A 10 -13.54 31.50 20.58
C TRP A 10 -13.16 31.35 19.10
N LEU A 11 -13.77 30.42 18.37
CA LEU A 11 -13.53 30.25 16.94
C LEU A 11 -14.03 31.47 16.14
N GLU A 12 -15.21 31.99 16.49
CA GLU A 12 -15.77 33.22 15.94
C GLU A 12 -14.82 34.41 16.17
N GLY A 13 -14.26 34.54 17.36
CA GLY A 13 -13.28 35.56 17.68
C GLY A 13 -12.00 35.43 16.85
N ILE A 14 -11.50 34.20 16.64
CA ILE A 14 -10.27 33.98 15.86
C ILE A 14 -10.51 34.35 14.40
N LEU A 15 -11.67 33.99 13.86
CA LEU A 15 -12.06 34.37 12.49
C LEU A 15 -12.26 35.88 12.40
N ALA A 16 -12.93 36.53 13.35
CA ALA A 16 -13.08 37.98 13.38
C ALA A 16 -11.72 38.72 13.42
N LYS A 17 -10.71 38.14 14.08
CA LYS A 17 -9.36 38.72 14.18
C LYS A 17 -8.53 38.55 12.90
N TYR A 18 -8.56 37.38 12.27
CA TYR A 18 -7.63 37.04 11.19
C TYR A 18 -8.27 36.87 9.79
N ASP A 19 -9.58 36.68 9.72
CA ASP A 19 -10.33 36.40 8.49
C ASP A 19 -11.79 36.94 8.59
N PRO A 20 -11.97 38.26 8.80
CA PRO A 20 -13.28 38.84 9.11
C PRO A 20 -14.23 38.79 7.90
N ALA A 21 -15.47 38.37 8.13
CA ALA A 21 -16.54 38.51 7.14
C ALA A 21 -16.85 40.01 6.88
N PRO A 22 -17.45 40.37 5.73
CA PRO A 22 -17.86 41.76 5.47
C PRO A 22 -18.74 42.30 6.59
N ASN A 23 -18.33 43.41 7.21
CA ASN A 23 -18.95 44.07 8.37
C ASN A 23 -18.80 43.38 9.74
N GLN A 24 -17.97 42.35 9.87
CA GLN A 24 -17.66 41.72 11.15
C GLN A 24 -16.62 42.54 11.92
N LYS A 25 -16.92 42.94 13.16
CA LYS A 25 -15.99 43.66 14.03
C LYS A 25 -15.08 42.68 14.80
N PRO A 26 -13.82 43.05 15.09
CA PRO A 26 -13.00 42.33 16.07
C PRO A 26 -13.69 42.26 17.43
N PHE A 27 -13.35 41.24 18.22
CA PHE A 27 -13.89 41.09 19.58
C PHE A 27 -13.44 42.26 20.46
N GLY A 28 -14.40 42.92 21.10
CA GLY A 28 -14.16 43.94 22.11
C GLY A 28 -14.54 43.44 23.50
N ARG A 29 -14.58 44.37 24.46
CA ARG A 29 -14.88 44.07 25.87
C ARG A 29 -16.20 43.32 26.05
N ASP A 30 -17.26 43.69 25.34
CA ASP A 30 -18.58 43.05 25.45
C ASP A 30 -18.57 41.58 24.98
N GLU A 31 -17.79 41.25 23.96
CA GLU A 31 -17.61 39.87 23.50
C GLU A 31 -16.78 39.05 24.48
N PHE A 32 -15.70 39.65 25.01
CA PHE A 32 -14.88 38.99 26.01
C PHE A 32 -15.64 38.79 27.33
N ASP A 33 -16.49 39.72 27.77
CA ASP A 33 -17.30 39.54 28.99
C ASP A 33 -18.32 38.40 28.85
N LYS A 34 -18.83 38.13 27.64
CA LYS A 34 -19.67 36.94 27.41
C LYS A 34 -18.90 35.62 27.57
N LEU A 35 -17.60 35.62 27.26
CA LEU A 35 -16.71 34.46 27.36
C LEU A 35 -16.08 34.31 28.76
N LEU A 36 -15.68 35.43 29.36
CA LEU A 36 -14.76 35.51 30.50
C LEU A 36 -15.34 36.30 31.68
N GLY A 37 -16.53 36.89 31.58
CA GLY A 37 -17.11 37.70 32.65
C GLY A 37 -17.41 36.93 33.94
N HIS A 38 -17.34 35.60 33.90
CA HIS A 38 -17.44 34.71 35.06
C HIS A 38 -16.07 34.22 35.58
N CYS A 39 -14.98 34.63 34.94
CA CYS A 39 -13.62 34.21 35.25
C CYS A 39 -12.85 35.33 35.96
N GLU A 40 -12.10 34.98 37.00
CA GLU A 40 -11.19 35.92 37.68
C GLU A 40 -9.80 35.99 37.04
N ALA A 41 -9.44 34.97 36.25
CA ALA A 41 -8.20 34.89 35.50
C ALA A 41 -8.38 34.03 34.24
N VAL A 42 -7.58 34.29 33.21
CA VAL A 42 -7.54 33.50 31.98
C VAL A 42 -6.08 33.22 31.60
N CYS A 43 -5.81 32.02 31.11
CA CYS A 43 -4.48 31.60 30.68
C CYS A 43 -4.55 30.66 29.47
N ASP A 44 -3.44 30.56 28.74
CA ASP A 44 -3.22 29.58 27.67
C ASP A 44 -4.21 29.71 26.48
N MET A 45 -4.26 28.69 25.62
CA MET A 45 -5.11 28.63 24.43
C MET A 45 -6.58 28.42 24.83
N PRO A 46 -7.53 29.17 24.23
CA PRO A 46 -7.38 30.10 23.10
C PRO A 46 -7.13 31.58 23.47
N ALA A 47 -7.10 31.94 24.76
CA ALA A 47 -6.99 33.34 25.19
C ALA A 47 -5.65 33.99 24.82
N ASN A 48 -4.56 33.22 24.79
CA ASN A 48 -3.24 33.70 24.36
C ASN A 48 -3.22 34.28 22.94
N ILE A 49 -4.17 33.91 22.08
CA ILE A 49 -4.32 34.45 20.73
C ILE A 49 -4.73 35.93 20.78
N PHE A 50 -5.41 36.37 21.84
CA PHE A 50 -5.98 37.70 22.02
C PHE A 50 -5.23 38.52 23.08
N GLY A 51 -3.94 38.24 23.31
CA GLY A 51 -3.20 38.85 24.41
C GLY A 51 -3.28 40.39 24.43
N GLU A 52 -3.03 41.03 23.30
CA GLU A 52 -3.10 42.49 23.16
C GLU A 52 -4.53 43.02 23.37
N GLU A 53 -5.51 42.39 22.73
CA GLU A 53 -6.92 42.79 22.81
C GLU A 53 -7.49 42.61 24.22
N LEU A 54 -7.05 41.57 24.95
CA LEU A 54 -7.44 41.37 26.35
C LEU A 54 -6.76 42.40 27.27
N ILE A 55 -5.51 42.77 27.02
CA ILE A 55 -4.81 43.81 27.78
C ILE A 55 -5.48 45.18 27.61
N GLU A 56 -5.93 45.48 26.39
CA GLU A 56 -6.67 46.69 26.04
C GLU A 56 -8.09 46.67 26.62
N ALA A 57 -8.83 45.57 26.44
CA ALA A 57 -10.21 45.43 26.92
C ALA A 57 -10.30 45.46 28.46
N TYR A 58 -9.28 44.99 29.18
CA TYR A 58 -9.23 44.94 30.64
C TYR A 58 -8.07 45.80 31.19
N PRO A 59 -8.20 47.13 31.22
CA PRO A 59 -7.10 48.04 31.59
C PRO A 59 -6.67 47.92 33.06
N ASP A 60 -7.53 47.37 33.92
CA ASP A 60 -7.21 47.13 35.34
C ASP A 60 -6.64 45.72 35.59
N ALA A 61 -6.64 44.86 34.57
CA ALA A 61 -6.12 43.50 34.72
C ALA A 61 -4.59 43.51 34.82
N LYS A 62 -4.10 42.76 35.81
CA LYS A 62 -2.68 42.44 36.00
C LYS A 62 -2.28 41.33 35.04
N VAL A 63 -1.13 41.48 34.38
CA VAL A 63 -0.59 40.52 33.42
C VAL A 63 0.60 39.80 34.05
N VAL A 64 0.53 38.47 34.09
CA VAL A 64 1.62 37.62 34.58
C VAL A 64 2.23 36.89 33.38
N LEU A 65 3.43 37.29 33.00
CA LEU A 65 4.17 36.69 31.89
C LEU A 65 5.13 35.64 32.44
N VAL A 66 4.71 34.37 32.35
CA VAL A 66 5.48 33.24 32.88
C VAL A 66 6.58 32.85 31.90
N GLU A 67 7.84 33.17 32.17
CA GLU A 67 8.95 32.85 31.26
C GLU A 67 9.54 31.47 31.54
N ARG A 68 9.73 30.69 30.47
CA ARG A 68 10.43 29.40 30.50
C ARG A 68 11.61 29.43 29.55
N HIS A 69 12.65 28.65 29.87
CA HIS A 69 13.73 28.38 28.93
C HIS A 69 13.17 27.79 27.62
N ILE A 70 13.47 28.45 26.50
CA ILE A 70 12.82 28.22 25.19
C ILE A 70 12.94 26.78 24.71
N GLU A 71 14.09 26.12 24.90
CA GLU A 71 14.28 24.73 24.48
C GLU A 71 13.48 23.75 25.34
N SER A 72 13.33 24.05 26.64
CA SER A 72 12.54 23.23 27.56
C SER A 72 11.05 23.36 27.25
N TRP A 73 10.60 24.55 26.86
CA TRP A 73 9.25 24.78 26.35
C TRP A 73 9.03 24.07 25.00
N TYR A 74 9.95 24.23 24.04
CA TYR A 74 9.81 23.64 22.70
C TYR A 74 9.72 22.12 22.77
N LYS A 75 10.57 21.47 23.57
CA LYS A 75 10.54 20.02 23.78
C LYS A 75 9.16 19.58 24.29
N SER A 76 8.64 20.24 25.32
CA SER A 76 7.31 19.98 25.88
C SER A 76 6.19 20.18 24.86
N PHE A 77 6.24 21.27 24.09
CA PHE A 77 5.27 21.61 23.05
C PHE A 77 5.27 20.58 21.92
N ASN A 78 6.45 20.18 21.44
CA ASN A 78 6.59 19.16 20.42
C ASN A 78 6.03 17.81 20.86
N GLU A 79 6.45 17.32 22.04
CA GLU A 79 6.06 15.99 22.52
C GLU A 79 4.57 15.91 22.91
N SER A 80 3.99 16.99 23.44
CA SER A 80 2.64 16.95 24.03
C SER A 80 1.57 17.53 23.12
N VAL A 81 1.88 18.56 22.34
CA VAL A 81 0.89 19.29 21.51
C VAL A 81 1.04 18.92 20.04
N ILE A 82 2.24 18.98 19.48
CA ILE A 82 2.45 18.67 18.05
C ILE A 82 2.17 17.19 17.77
N GLU A 83 2.79 16.28 18.51
CA GLU A 83 2.60 14.84 18.27
C GLU A 83 1.15 14.38 18.51
N ALA A 84 0.48 14.91 19.54
CA ALA A 84 -0.91 14.56 19.84
C ALA A 84 -1.88 15.08 18.76
N SER A 85 -1.68 16.31 18.29
CA SER A 85 -2.60 16.98 17.34
C SER A 85 -2.53 16.39 15.94
N PHE A 86 -1.38 15.85 15.53
CA PHE A 86 -1.18 15.18 14.24
C PHE A 86 -1.29 13.65 14.33
N SER A 87 -1.80 13.10 15.43
CA SER A 87 -1.99 11.66 15.58
C SER A 87 -3.10 11.11 14.65
N PRO A 88 -3.00 9.85 14.19
CA PRO A 88 -4.05 9.22 13.38
C PRO A 88 -5.43 9.20 14.07
N LEU A 89 -5.44 9.15 15.40
CA LEU A 89 -6.66 9.23 16.21
C LEU A 89 -7.33 10.60 16.08
N MET A 90 -6.58 11.71 16.18
CA MET A 90 -7.15 13.05 16.00
C MET A 90 -7.62 13.30 14.57
N ALA A 91 -6.89 12.81 13.58
CA ALA A 91 -7.31 12.85 12.18
C ALA A 91 -8.61 12.06 11.94
N PHE A 92 -8.83 10.95 12.65
CA PHE A 92 -10.07 10.18 12.60
C PHE A 92 -11.21 10.90 13.34
N LEU A 93 -10.96 11.44 14.53
CA LEU A 93 -11.98 12.10 15.34
C LEU A 93 -12.51 13.39 14.68
N SER A 94 -11.69 14.10 13.91
CA SER A 94 -12.12 15.29 13.15
C SER A 94 -13.12 14.98 12.02
N THR A 95 -13.22 13.72 11.59
CA THR A 95 -14.16 13.29 10.54
C THR A 95 -15.60 13.13 11.04
N PHE A 96 -15.81 13.06 12.37
CA PHE A 96 -17.15 12.97 12.93
C PHE A 96 -17.89 14.30 12.81
N ARG A 97 -19.16 14.24 12.36
CA ARG A 97 -20.04 15.42 12.26
C ARG A 97 -20.48 16.01 13.61
N SER A 98 -20.20 15.32 14.72
CA SER A 98 -20.58 15.79 16.05
C SER A 98 -19.81 17.06 16.43
N ALA A 99 -20.55 18.10 16.84
CA ALA A 99 -20.02 19.35 17.38
C ALA A 99 -18.97 19.13 18.49
N ARG A 100 -19.09 18.02 19.23
CA ARG A 100 -18.19 17.64 20.33
C ARG A 100 -16.75 17.38 19.89
N PHE A 101 -16.53 16.89 18.66
CA PHE A 101 -15.19 16.55 18.15
C PHE A 101 -14.70 17.53 17.10
N LYS A 102 -15.60 18.02 16.24
CA LYS A 102 -15.25 18.93 15.15
C LYS A 102 -14.79 20.31 15.66
N ARG A 103 -15.43 20.86 16.70
CA ARG A 103 -15.16 22.24 17.15
C ARG A 103 -13.80 22.41 17.86
N PRO A 104 -13.41 21.55 18.82
CA PRO A 104 -12.08 21.64 19.42
C PRO A 104 -10.95 21.42 18.39
N TYR A 105 -11.18 20.53 17.42
CA TYR A 105 -10.25 20.31 16.31
C TYR A 105 -10.07 21.58 15.48
N LEU A 106 -11.18 22.21 15.04
CA LEU A 106 -11.13 23.46 14.28
C LEU A 106 -10.41 24.57 15.05
N LEU A 107 -10.72 24.73 16.33
CA LEU A 107 -10.06 25.71 17.20
C LEU A 107 -8.54 25.50 17.22
N THR A 108 -8.09 24.27 17.41
CA THR A 108 -6.67 23.90 17.45
C THR A 108 -5.99 24.12 16.10
N THR A 109 -6.62 23.73 14.99
CA THR A 109 -6.05 23.94 13.65
C THR A 109 -6.03 25.40 13.23
N SER A 110 -7.01 26.21 13.66
CA SER A 110 -7.02 27.65 13.44
C SER A 110 -5.90 28.33 14.23
N TRP A 111 -5.66 27.90 15.47
CA TRP A 111 -4.53 28.37 16.26
C TRP A 111 -3.19 28.11 15.55
N PHE A 112 -2.99 26.90 15.02
CA PHE A 112 -1.79 26.57 14.24
C PHE A 112 -1.66 27.43 12.98
N LYS A 113 -2.75 27.58 12.22
CA LYS A 113 -2.77 28.36 10.99
C LYS A 113 -2.44 29.83 11.24
N TYR A 114 -3.07 30.46 12.22
CA TYR A 114 -3.01 31.91 12.39
C TYR A 114 -1.88 32.36 13.32
N THR A 115 -1.65 31.66 14.44
CA THR A 115 -0.59 32.01 15.39
C THR A 115 0.77 31.47 14.97
N PHE A 116 0.83 30.20 14.54
CA PHE A 116 2.09 29.56 14.14
C PHE A 116 2.39 29.67 12.64
N ARG A 117 1.49 30.23 11.84
CA ARG A 117 1.61 30.29 10.37
C ARG A 117 1.93 28.93 9.75
N ALA A 118 1.28 27.89 10.28
CA ALA A 118 1.61 26.51 9.97
C ALA A 118 0.35 25.69 9.70
N GLN A 119 0.39 24.94 8.60
CA GLN A 119 -0.63 23.97 8.19
C GLN A 119 -0.09 22.53 8.23
N SER A 120 1.21 22.36 8.43
CA SER A 120 1.88 21.08 8.55
C SER A 120 2.65 20.95 9.86
N LYS A 121 2.98 19.70 10.21
CA LYS A 121 3.78 19.36 11.40
C LYS A 121 5.19 19.95 11.30
N GLU A 122 5.75 19.95 10.09
CA GLU A 122 7.07 20.46 9.76
C GLU A 122 7.13 21.98 9.89
N GLU A 123 6.14 22.70 9.34
CA GLU A 123 6.02 24.16 9.50
C GLU A 123 5.86 24.56 10.97
N LEU A 124 5.04 23.83 11.72
CA LEU A 124 4.82 24.15 13.13
C LEU A 124 6.12 23.98 13.94
N ARG A 125 6.91 22.95 13.63
CA ARG A 125 8.24 22.74 14.24
C ARG A 125 9.23 23.83 13.88
N ALA A 126 9.21 24.31 12.64
CA ALA A 126 10.09 25.37 12.17
C ALA A 126 9.75 26.73 12.82
N ASN A 127 8.46 27.04 12.94
CA ASN A 127 8.00 28.37 13.35
C ASN A 127 7.89 28.55 14.87
N ALA A 128 7.72 27.47 15.65
CA ALA A 128 7.34 27.54 17.07
C ALA A 128 8.26 28.41 17.94
N ARG A 129 9.59 28.31 17.77
CA ARG A 129 10.55 29.09 18.58
C ARG A 129 10.43 30.59 18.33
N GLU A 130 10.26 30.96 17.07
CA GLU A 130 10.17 32.37 16.69
C GLU A 130 8.86 33.00 17.14
N VAL A 131 7.77 32.27 16.97
CA VAL A 131 6.45 32.67 17.46
C VAL A 131 6.45 32.86 18.98
N TYR A 132 7.14 31.98 19.71
CA TYR A 132 7.31 32.11 21.15
C TYR A 132 8.02 33.42 21.54
N ARG A 133 9.17 33.73 20.93
CA ARG A 133 9.91 34.98 21.22
C ARG A 133 9.07 36.21 20.94
N LYS A 134 8.48 36.26 19.74
CA LYS A 134 7.66 37.39 19.30
C LYS A 134 6.46 37.62 20.22
N HIS A 135 5.79 36.54 20.67
CA HIS A 135 4.67 36.67 21.58
C HIS A 135 5.07 37.36 22.90
N TYR A 136 6.20 36.97 23.49
CA TYR A 136 6.67 37.58 24.75
C TYR A 136 7.06 39.06 24.56
N GLU A 137 7.73 39.39 23.45
CA GLU A 137 8.04 40.78 23.11
C GLU A 137 6.78 41.63 22.94
N THR A 138 5.78 41.11 22.24
CA THR A 138 4.49 41.80 22.04
C THR A 138 3.79 42.06 23.37
N ILE A 139 3.72 41.07 24.29
CA ILE A 139 3.07 41.26 25.59
C ILE A 139 3.83 42.28 26.46
N ARG A 140 5.16 42.29 26.42
CA ARG A 140 6.00 43.29 27.11
C ARG A 140 5.73 44.70 26.61
N GLN A 141 5.55 44.87 25.30
CA GLN A 141 5.26 46.18 24.69
C GLN A 141 3.83 46.65 24.96
N ALA A 142 2.87 45.72 24.93
CA ALA A 142 1.46 46.04 25.13
C ALA A 142 1.10 46.32 26.60
N THR A 143 1.91 45.85 27.57
CA THR A 143 1.58 45.95 29.00
C THR A 143 2.39 47.05 29.69
N PRO A 144 1.75 48.02 30.38
CA PRO A 144 2.45 48.97 31.25
C PRO A 144 3.27 48.27 32.35
N ALA A 145 4.46 48.77 32.66
CA ALA A 145 5.39 48.13 33.60
C ALA A 145 4.81 47.92 35.01
N ASN A 146 3.92 48.80 35.48
CA ASN A 146 3.24 48.66 36.77
C ASN A 146 2.15 47.57 36.78
N ARG A 147 1.81 47.01 35.61
CA ARG A 147 0.80 45.97 35.40
C ARG A 147 1.39 44.65 34.89
N LEU A 148 2.71 44.57 34.71
CA LEU A 148 3.39 43.38 34.21
C LEU A 148 4.26 42.76 35.30
N LEU A 149 4.05 41.47 35.57
CA LEU A 149 4.97 40.65 36.32
C LEU A 149 5.62 39.63 35.38
N GLU A 150 6.94 39.75 35.19
CA GLU A 150 7.74 38.67 34.62
C GLU A 150 8.02 37.64 35.72
N TYR A 151 7.50 36.43 35.54
CA TYR A 151 7.41 35.46 36.61
C TYR A 151 8.11 34.14 36.24
N ASP A 152 9.10 33.75 37.04
CA ASP A 152 9.67 32.40 36.99
C ASP A 152 9.01 31.55 38.07
N LEU A 153 8.42 30.43 37.68
CA LEU A 153 7.76 29.48 38.58
C LEU A 153 8.69 28.94 39.69
N LYS A 154 10.00 29.05 39.53
CA LYS A 154 10.98 28.71 40.58
C LYS A 154 10.95 29.68 41.77
N GLN A 155 10.41 30.87 41.59
CA GLN A 155 10.36 31.89 42.64
C GLN A 155 9.25 31.65 43.67
N GLY A 156 8.33 30.72 43.41
CA GLY A 156 7.27 30.34 44.35
C GLY A 156 6.23 31.43 44.59
N TRP A 157 5.40 31.29 45.62
CA TRP A 157 4.22 32.15 45.84
C TRP A 157 4.51 33.65 45.98
N GLU A 158 5.67 34.01 46.52
CA GLU A 158 5.95 35.35 47.04
C GLU A 158 5.86 36.46 45.98
N PRO A 159 6.54 36.43 44.82
CA PRO A 159 6.43 37.51 43.83
C PRO A 159 5.03 37.65 43.26
N LEU A 160 4.33 36.53 43.05
CA LEU A 160 2.99 36.50 42.50
C LEU A 160 1.97 37.09 43.48
N CYS A 161 2.01 36.67 44.75
CA CYS A 161 1.10 37.16 45.79
C CYS A 161 1.32 38.65 46.07
N ASN A 162 2.58 39.08 46.15
CA ASN A 162 2.92 40.49 46.33
C ASN A 162 2.40 41.33 45.16
N PHE A 163 2.63 40.88 43.93
CA PHE A 163 2.15 41.56 42.73
C PHE A 163 0.63 41.64 42.69
N LEU A 164 -0.08 40.59 43.11
CA LEU A 164 -1.54 40.56 43.14
C LEU A 164 -2.15 41.30 44.34
N GLY A 165 -1.39 41.60 45.38
CA GLY A 165 -1.88 42.18 46.64
C GLY A 165 -2.65 41.16 47.49
N LYS A 166 -2.20 39.89 47.48
CA LYS A 166 -2.82 38.77 48.20
C LYS A 166 -1.86 38.21 49.25
N PRO A 167 -2.36 37.64 50.36
CA PRO A 167 -1.51 36.97 51.33
C PRO A 167 -0.80 35.77 50.70
N ILE A 168 0.43 35.50 51.13
CA ILE A 168 1.19 34.31 50.73
C ILE A 168 0.53 33.08 51.39
N PRO A 169 0.08 32.07 50.62
CA PRO A 169 -0.53 30.87 51.18
C PRO A 169 0.47 30.05 52.01
N ASP A 170 0.00 29.48 53.11
CA ASP A 170 0.76 28.52 53.95
C ASP A 170 0.69 27.09 53.36
N VAL A 171 0.83 26.97 52.04
CA VAL A 171 0.90 25.70 51.31
C VAL A 171 2.08 25.72 50.34
N PRO A 172 2.76 24.58 50.10
CA PRO A 172 3.86 24.52 49.14
C PRO A 172 3.46 25.02 47.75
N PHE A 173 4.38 25.68 47.05
CA PHE A 173 4.13 26.12 45.68
C PHE A 173 3.92 24.90 44.77
N PRO A 174 2.79 24.81 44.04
CA PRO A 174 2.40 23.58 43.39
C PRO A 174 3.14 23.43 42.04
N TYR A 175 4.05 22.46 41.97
CA TYR A 175 4.67 22.03 40.70
C TYR A 175 3.79 20.97 40.01
N VAL A 176 2.58 21.34 39.56
CA VAL A 176 1.59 20.39 38.99
C VAL A 176 1.86 20.03 37.52
N ASN A 177 3.07 20.25 37.03
CA ASN A 177 3.52 19.80 35.71
C ASN A 177 4.40 18.55 35.80
N ASP A 178 4.12 17.68 36.77
CA ASP A 178 4.66 16.33 36.72
C ASP A 178 3.95 15.54 35.62
N ARG A 179 4.75 14.91 34.75
CA ARG A 179 4.31 14.14 33.58
C ARG A 179 3.30 13.06 33.99
N ASP A 180 3.40 12.58 35.22
CA ASP A 180 2.53 11.55 35.78
C ASP A 180 1.14 12.09 36.16
N ALA A 181 1.01 13.33 36.62
CA ALA A 181 -0.31 13.95 36.88
C ALA A 181 -1.08 14.25 35.58
N PHE A 182 -0.37 14.57 34.49
CA PHE A 182 -0.97 14.69 33.15
C PHE A 182 -1.41 13.33 32.61
N ARG A 183 -0.60 12.28 32.80
CA ARG A 183 -0.97 10.89 32.46
C ARG A 183 -2.15 10.39 33.28
N GLU A 184 -2.25 10.75 34.55
CA GLU A 184 -3.35 10.38 35.44
C GLU A 184 -4.64 11.14 35.08
N LYS A 185 -4.56 12.44 34.77
CA LYS A 185 -5.72 13.17 34.20
C LYS A 185 -6.16 12.59 32.86
N ILE A 186 -5.21 12.17 32.01
CA ILE A 186 -5.51 11.42 30.78
C ILE A 186 -6.11 10.06 31.12
N SER A 187 -5.64 9.33 32.14
CA SER A 187 -6.19 8.02 32.49
C SER A 187 -7.60 8.14 33.05
N ILE A 188 -7.90 9.15 33.87
CA ILE A 188 -9.26 9.46 34.35
C ILE A 188 -10.15 9.87 33.18
N LEU A 189 -9.63 10.64 32.22
CA LEU A 189 -10.34 10.96 30.99
C LEU A 189 -10.59 9.71 30.16
N VAL A 190 -9.61 8.81 30.03
CA VAL A 190 -9.73 7.53 29.32
C VAL A 190 -10.72 6.61 30.03
N ASP A 191 -10.70 6.49 31.35
CA ASP A 191 -11.64 5.68 32.14
C ASP A 191 -13.07 6.21 32.03
N ARG A 192 -13.22 7.53 32.05
CA ARG A 192 -14.50 8.19 31.80
C ARG A 192 -14.93 8.03 30.34
N TRP A 193 -13.99 8.04 29.39
CA TRP A 193 -14.25 7.80 27.97
C TRP A 193 -14.63 6.34 27.70
N VAL A 194 -14.01 5.39 28.40
CA VAL A 194 -14.35 3.96 28.41
C VAL A 194 -15.74 3.79 29.02
N ARG A 195 -16.07 4.49 30.11
CA ARG A 195 -17.43 4.48 30.70
C ARG A 195 -18.47 5.07 29.75
N ASP A 196 -18.19 6.23 29.15
CA ASP A 196 -19.05 6.90 28.17
C ASP A 196 -19.16 6.09 26.87
N PHE A 197 -18.10 5.36 26.47
CA PHE A 197 -18.09 4.41 25.37
C PHE A 197 -18.94 3.18 25.69
N LEU A 198 -18.81 2.60 26.88
CA LEU A 198 -19.65 1.49 27.35
C LEU A 198 -21.12 1.90 27.46
N LEU A 199 -21.42 3.13 27.90
CA LEU A 199 -22.76 3.71 27.89
C LEU A 199 -23.25 4.01 26.47
N ALA A 200 -22.37 4.46 25.58
CA ALA A 200 -22.69 4.66 24.16
C ALA A 200 -23.00 3.33 23.46
N VAL A 201 -22.26 2.25 23.75
CA VAL A 201 -22.50 0.88 23.28
C VAL A 201 -23.86 0.35 23.76
N ASN A 202 -24.40 0.87 24.87
CA ASN A 202 -25.75 0.60 25.34
C ASN A 202 -26.85 1.43 24.65
N SER A 203 -26.53 2.27 23.68
CA SER A 203 -27.55 2.99 22.92
C SER A 203 -28.32 2.04 21.99
N PRO A 204 -29.61 2.32 21.69
CA PRO A 204 -30.42 1.48 20.80
C PRO A 204 -29.79 1.25 19.42
N LYS A 205 -28.95 2.17 18.95
CA LYS A 205 -28.24 2.04 17.66
C LYS A 205 -27.14 0.97 17.72
N HIS A 206 -26.36 0.94 18.81
CA HIS A 206 -25.30 -0.05 18.97
C HIS A 206 -25.85 -1.43 19.33
N GLN A 207 -26.94 -1.50 20.11
CA GLN A 207 -27.68 -2.75 20.33
C GLN A 207 -28.21 -3.33 19.01
N ARG A 208 -28.81 -2.50 18.13
CA ARG A 208 -29.23 -2.93 16.78
C ARG A 208 -28.06 -3.41 15.93
N ALA A 209 -26.91 -2.71 15.98
CA ALA A 209 -25.71 -3.12 15.25
C ALA A 209 -25.14 -4.45 15.77
N ALA A 210 -25.12 -4.67 17.09
CA ALA A 210 -24.69 -5.91 17.71
C ALA A 210 -25.63 -7.07 17.35
N VAL A 211 -26.95 -6.87 17.45
CA VAL A 211 -27.96 -7.86 17.02
C VAL A 211 -27.79 -8.19 15.54
N TYR A 212 -27.61 -7.18 14.68
CA TYR A 212 -27.35 -7.41 13.25
C TYR A 212 -26.06 -8.20 13.02
N ALA A 213 -24.97 -7.89 13.72
CA ALA A 213 -23.69 -8.59 13.60
C ALA A 213 -23.83 -10.07 14.04
N VAL A 214 -24.48 -10.32 15.18
CA VAL A 214 -24.75 -11.69 15.66
C VAL A 214 -25.66 -12.44 14.70
N ALA A 215 -26.76 -11.83 14.24
CA ALA A 215 -27.66 -12.44 13.27
C ALA A 215 -26.94 -12.76 11.95
N LYS A 216 -26.05 -11.88 11.48
CA LYS A 216 -25.22 -12.11 10.29
C LYS A 216 -24.25 -13.26 10.49
N ILE A 217 -23.61 -13.37 11.66
CA ILE A 217 -22.72 -14.50 12.00
C ILE A 217 -23.50 -15.81 12.00
N LEU A 218 -24.65 -15.86 12.67
CA LEU A 218 -25.51 -17.05 12.71
C LEU A 218 -26.00 -17.43 11.31
N TYR A 219 -26.44 -16.45 10.51
CA TYR A 219 -26.79 -16.66 9.11
C TYR A 219 -25.62 -17.25 8.32
N ASN A 220 -24.43 -16.67 8.43
CA ASN A 220 -23.24 -17.08 7.70
C ASN A 220 -22.83 -18.54 7.99
N ILE A 221 -23.03 -18.99 9.23
CA ILE A 221 -22.69 -20.34 9.68
C ILE A 221 -23.77 -21.34 9.29
N PHE A 222 -25.04 -21.05 9.62
CA PHE A 222 -26.11 -22.05 9.60
C PHE A 222 -27.01 -21.99 8.36
N LEU A 223 -27.18 -20.80 7.76
CA LEU A 223 -28.16 -20.59 6.70
C LEU A 223 -27.53 -20.22 5.36
N HIS A 224 -26.30 -19.72 5.35
CA HIS A 224 -25.60 -19.30 4.15
C HIS A 224 -25.56 -20.41 3.09
N PRO A 225 -25.71 -20.09 1.79
CA PRO A 225 -25.64 -21.08 0.70
C PRO A 225 -24.36 -21.92 0.71
N LEU A 226 -23.26 -21.34 1.22
CA LEU A 226 -21.96 -22.02 1.36
C LEU A 226 -21.77 -22.79 2.69
N ARG A 227 -22.83 -23.04 3.47
CA ARG A 227 -22.72 -23.72 4.78
C ARG A 227 -22.15 -25.13 4.71
N SER A 228 -22.33 -25.83 3.59
CA SER A 228 -21.86 -27.20 3.36
C SER A 228 -20.37 -27.27 3.02
N PHE A 229 -19.73 -26.15 2.64
CA PHE A 229 -18.30 -26.14 2.33
C PHE A 229 -17.47 -26.08 3.63
N PRO A 230 -16.43 -26.91 3.75
CA PRO A 230 -15.61 -26.98 4.94
C PRO A 230 -14.74 -25.72 5.10
N GLY A 231 -14.39 -25.40 6.33
CA GLY A 231 -13.51 -24.28 6.66
C GLY A 231 -13.57 -23.92 8.14
N PRO A 232 -12.58 -23.19 8.68
CA PRO A 232 -12.58 -22.82 10.09
C PRO A 232 -13.84 -22.04 10.46
N PHE A 233 -14.36 -22.28 11.65
CA PHE A 233 -15.58 -21.63 12.15
C PHE A 233 -15.55 -20.11 11.98
N LEU A 234 -14.46 -19.45 12.40
CA LEU A 234 -14.35 -17.99 12.34
C LEU A 234 -14.31 -17.45 10.90
N TYR A 235 -13.72 -18.17 9.95
CA TYR A 235 -13.67 -17.78 8.53
C TYR A 235 -15.05 -17.91 7.88
N ARG A 236 -15.81 -18.95 8.25
CA ARG A 236 -17.20 -19.12 7.80
C ARG A 236 -18.11 -18.03 8.38
N ALA A 237 -17.88 -17.63 9.63
CA ALA A 237 -18.67 -16.62 10.33
C ALA A 237 -18.44 -15.19 9.82
N SER A 238 -17.19 -14.83 9.52
CA SER A 238 -16.76 -13.44 9.33
C SER A 238 -15.53 -13.34 8.43
N PRO A 239 -15.35 -12.23 7.68
CA PRO A 239 -14.12 -11.98 6.93
C PRO A 239 -12.93 -11.58 7.82
N ILE A 240 -13.14 -11.30 9.12
CA ILE A 240 -12.11 -10.75 10.03
C ILE A 240 -10.83 -11.61 10.09
N PRO A 241 -10.87 -12.94 10.28
CA PRO A 241 -9.65 -13.73 10.37
C PRO A 241 -8.82 -13.68 9.07
N ARG A 242 -9.51 -13.72 7.93
CA ARG A 242 -8.88 -13.57 6.62
C ARG A 242 -8.24 -12.20 6.46
N CYS A 243 -8.96 -11.14 6.84
CA CYS A 243 -8.43 -9.77 6.84
C CYS A 243 -7.21 -9.63 7.73
N TYR A 244 -7.23 -10.22 8.92
CA TYR A 244 -6.10 -10.23 9.85
C TYR A 244 -4.85 -10.88 9.22
N CYS A 245 -4.99 -12.08 8.63
CA CYS A 245 -3.88 -12.73 7.94
C CYS A 245 -3.40 -11.93 6.72
N LEU A 246 -4.32 -11.30 5.97
CA LEU A 246 -3.97 -10.46 4.82
C LEU A 246 -3.13 -9.24 5.24
N LEU A 247 -3.50 -8.55 6.32
CA LEU A 247 -2.76 -7.40 6.84
C LEU A 247 -1.36 -7.76 7.33
N ARG A 248 -1.16 -9.01 7.76
CA ARG A 248 0.14 -9.53 8.18
C ARG A 248 0.99 -10.06 7.02
N GLY A 249 0.40 -10.18 5.81
CA GLY A 249 1.04 -10.81 4.65
C GLY A 249 1.19 -12.33 4.81
N GLU A 250 0.32 -12.96 5.61
CA GLU A 250 0.38 -14.39 5.96
C GLU A 250 -0.76 -15.20 5.33
N LEU A 251 -1.72 -14.54 4.65
CA LEU A 251 -2.93 -15.19 4.14
C LEU A 251 -2.63 -16.35 3.19
N THR A 252 -1.67 -16.19 2.28
CA THR A 252 -1.27 -17.22 1.32
C THR A 252 -0.80 -18.51 1.99
N PHE A 253 0.06 -18.39 3.01
CA PHE A 253 0.57 -19.53 3.76
C PHE A 253 -0.55 -20.18 4.59
N ARG A 254 -1.39 -19.34 5.21
CA ARG A 254 -2.54 -19.82 5.97
C ARG A 254 -3.52 -20.61 5.11
N VAL A 255 -3.79 -20.18 3.87
CA VAL A 255 -4.68 -20.92 2.96
C VAL A 255 -4.10 -22.29 2.60
N ALA A 256 -2.78 -22.43 2.45
CA ALA A 256 -2.15 -23.73 2.24
C ALA A 256 -2.34 -24.68 3.44
N GLU A 257 -2.16 -24.19 4.67
CA GLU A 257 -2.44 -24.96 5.90
C GLU A 257 -3.91 -25.39 5.96
N LEU A 258 -4.81 -24.51 5.52
CA LEU A 258 -6.24 -24.83 5.49
C LEU A 258 -6.57 -25.89 4.45
N HIS A 259 -5.95 -25.87 3.27
CA HIS A 259 -6.10 -26.94 2.28
C HIS A 259 -5.60 -28.29 2.81
N ALA A 260 -4.43 -28.31 3.47
CA ALA A 260 -3.90 -29.52 4.09
C ALA A 260 -4.87 -30.13 5.13
N LYS A 261 -5.67 -29.30 5.81
CA LYS A 261 -6.63 -29.74 6.84
C LYS A 261 -8.03 -30.08 6.30
N TYR A 262 -8.55 -29.30 5.36
CA TYR A 262 -9.96 -29.36 4.94
C TYR A 262 -10.15 -29.93 3.52
N GLY A 263 -9.07 -30.15 2.77
CA GLY A 263 -9.09 -30.71 1.42
C GLY A 263 -9.10 -29.66 0.31
N PRO A 264 -9.49 -30.03 -0.93
CA PRO A 264 -9.25 -29.23 -2.13
C PRO A 264 -10.16 -28.00 -2.27
N ILE A 265 -11.26 -27.91 -1.51
CA ILE A 265 -12.19 -26.77 -1.51
C ILE A 265 -12.36 -26.27 -0.07
N VAL A 266 -11.99 -25.02 0.20
CA VAL A 266 -12.05 -24.45 1.56
C VAL A 266 -12.76 -23.10 1.55
N ARG A 267 -13.69 -22.91 2.49
CA ARG A 267 -14.34 -21.63 2.75
C ARG A 267 -13.45 -20.74 3.59
N ILE A 268 -12.88 -19.71 2.96
CA ILE A 268 -11.92 -18.75 3.54
C ILE A 268 -12.52 -17.36 3.80
N GLY A 269 -13.83 -17.23 3.60
CA GLY A 269 -14.64 -16.08 3.98
C GLY A 269 -16.12 -16.47 3.92
N PRO A 270 -17.05 -15.62 4.40
CA PRO A 270 -18.47 -15.91 4.31
C PRO A 270 -18.92 -16.26 2.87
N ASP A 271 -18.41 -15.55 1.88
CA ASP A 271 -18.77 -15.61 0.46
C ASP A 271 -17.59 -16.01 -0.45
N GLU A 272 -16.50 -16.56 0.12
CA GLU A 272 -15.26 -16.87 -0.62
C GLU A 272 -14.80 -18.32 -0.42
N LEU A 273 -14.50 -19.00 -1.53
CA LEU A 273 -13.95 -20.35 -1.58
C LEU A 273 -12.56 -20.35 -2.24
N ALA A 274 -11.61 -20.99 -1.58
CA ALA A 274 -10.28 -21.32 -2.07
C ALA A 274 -10.26 -22.73 -2.67
N PHE A 275 -9.56 -22.89 -3.79
CA PHE A 275 -9.37 -24.15 -4.49
C PHE A 275 -7.88 -24.52 -4.60
N SER A 276 -7.58 -25.81 -4.47
CA SER A 276 -6.25 -26.40 -4.66
C SER A 276 -6.40 -27.73 -5.42
N ASP A 277 -6.80 -27.64 -6.70
CA ASP A 277 -6.96 -28.79 -7.60
C ASP A 277 -6.72 -28.36 -9.06
N PRO A 278 -5.98 -29.14 -9.88
CA PRO A 278 -5.69 -28.80 -11.28
C PRO A 278 -6.95 -28.58 -12.13
N GLN A 279 -8.03 -29.35 -11.91
CA GLN A 279 -9.27 -29.21 -12.67
C GLN A 279 -9.93 -27.85 -12.40
N ALA A 280 -9.76 -27.27 -11.21
CA ALA A 280 -10.33 -25.97 -10.87
C ALA A 280 -9.76 -24.84 -11.77
N TRP A 281 -8.57 -25.00 -12.34
CA TRP A 281 -8.05 -24.05 -13.35
C TRP A 281 -8.98 -23.97 -14.56
N ARG A 282 -9.41 -25.12 -15.07
CA ARG A 282 -10.32 -25.21 -16.21
C ARG A 282 -11.72 -24.71 -15.85
N ASP A 283 -12.25 -25.16 -14.72
CA ASP A 283 -13.62 -24.86 -14.30
C ASP A 283 -13.83 -23.37 -13.98
N ILE A 284 -12.84 -22.70 -13.38
CA ILE A 284 -12.93 -21.30 -12.93
C ILE A 284 -12.45 -20.31 -14.00
N TYR A 285 -11.35 -20.60 -14.68
CA TYR A 285 -10.68 -19.66 -15.59
C TYR A 285 -10.87 -20.00 -17.07
N GLY A 286 -11.31 -21.21 -17.40
CA GLY A 286 -11.56 -21.64 -18.77
C GLY A 286 -12.84 -21.06 -19.37
N HIS A 287 -13.02 -21.30 -20.67
CA HIS A 287 -14.27 -21.01 -21.36
C HIS A 287 -15.32 -22.07 -21.06
N ARG A 288 -16.55 -21.64 -20.74
CA ARG A 288 -17.69 -22.53 -20.50
C ARG A 288 -18.62 -22.51 -21.70
N ALA A 289 -19.02 -23.70 -22.13
CA ALA A 289 -20.15 -23.88 -23.03
C ALA A 289 -21.41 -23.28 -22.40
N ARG A 290 -22.32 -22.79 -23.24
CA ARG A 290 -23.59 -22.25 -22.77
C ARG A 290 -24.42 -23.38 -22.15
N ALA A 291 -24.71 -23.29 -20.86
CA ALA A 291 -25.65 -24.22 -20.23
C ALA A 291 -27.07 -23.99 -20.80
N PRO A 292 -27.87 -25.05 -21.03
CA PRO A 292 -29.28 -24.89 -21.42
C PRO A 292 -30.02 -24.05 -20.38
N GLY A 293 -30.68 -22.96 -20.82
CA GLY A 293 -31.40 -22.03 -19.95
C GLY A 293 -30.56 -20.89 -19.35
N SER A 294 -29.24 -20.85 -19.56
CA SER A 294 -28.40 -19.71 -19.17
C SER A 294 -28.32 -18.64 -20.27
N ILE A 295 -28.51 -17.38 -19.88
CA ILE A 295 -28.38 -16.20 -20.74
C ILE A 295 -26.90 -15.86 -20.98
N SER A 296 -25.97 -16.39 -20.15
CA SER A 296 -24.53 -16.09 -20.24
C SER A 296 -23.69 -17.37 -20.37
N GLY A 297 -23.37 -17.76 -21.61
CA GLY A 297 -22.17 -18.58 -21.88
C GLY A 297 -20.91 -17.71 -21.79
N GLY A 298 -19.76 -18.26 -21.38
CA GLY A 298 -18.53 -17.47 -21.25
C GLY A 298 -17.56 -17.90 -20.15
N GLU A 299 -16.89 -16.94 -19.55
CA GLU A 299 -15.92 -17.09 -18.46
C GLU A 299 -16.48 -16.52 -17.15
N PHE A 300 -15.94 -16.91 -16.00
CA PHE A 300 -16.28 -16.22 -14.74
C PHE A 300 -15.72 -14.80 -14.75
N ALA A 301 -16.55 -13.85 -14.31
CA ALA A 301 -16.14 -12.45 -14.26
C ALA A 301 -15.00 -12.25 -13.25
N LYS A 302 -14.13 -11.27 -13.51
CA LYS A 302 -13.17 -10.78 -12.51
C LYS A 302 -13.95 -10.21 -11.32
N TYR A 303 -13.55 -10.56 -10.09
CA TYR A 303 -14.22 -10.02 -8.90
C TYR A 303 -13.97 -8.51 -8.76
N GLY A 304 -15.04 -7.70 -8.84
CA GLY A 304 -14.94 -6.24 -8.86
C GLY A 304 -14.25 -5.65 -7.64
N GLY A 305 -14.46 -6.23 -6.45
CA GLY A 305 -13.81 -5.78 -5.21
C GLY A 305 -12.28 -5.94 -5.22
N PHE A 306 -11.74 -6.83 -6.04
CA PHE A 306 -10.29 -7.01 -6.19
C PHE A 306 -9.74 -6.19 -7.36
N TYR A 307 -10.40 -6.25 -8.52
CA TYR A 307 -9.84 -5.72 -9.77
C TYR A 307 -10.25 -4.28 -10.10
N ARG A 308 -11.44 -3.82 -9.68
CA ARG A 308 -11.93 -2.44 -9.91
C ARG A 308 -12.64 -1.92 -8.65
N PRO A 309 -11.91 -1.76 -7.52
CA PRO A 309 -12.49 -1.35 -6.24
C PRO A 309 -13.05 0.09 -6.24
N VAL A 310 -12.54 0.94 -7.14
CA VAL A 310 -12.94 2.35 -7.29
C VAL A 310 -13.84 2.49 -8.52
N HIS A 311 -15.06 3.00 -8.32
CA HIS A 311 -16.03 3.15 -9.40
C HIS A 311 -15.58 4.24 -10.38
N GLY A 312 -15.81 4.02 -11.67
CA GLY A 312 -15.38 4.95 -12.73
C GLY A 312 -13.89 4.84 -13.11
N THR A 313 -13.12 3.94 -12.49
CA THR A 313 -11.73 3.69 -12.95
C THR A 313 -11.76 3.11 -14.36
N PRO A 314 -11.01 3.66 -15.33
CA PRO A 314 -10.92 3.12 -16.69
C PRO A 314 -10.45 1.66 -16.70
N PRO A 315 -10.87 0.84 -17.69
CA PRO A 315 -10.43 -0.54 -17.77
C PRO A 315 -8.95 -0.63 -18.19
N ASN A 316 -8.24 -1.61 -17.62
CA ASN A 316 -6.95 -2.06 -18.11
C ASN A 316 -6.98 -3.56 -18.41
N ILE A 317 -5.96 -4.07 -19.11
CA ILE A 317 -5.88 -5.47 -19.53
C ILE A 317 -6.07 -6.48 -18.39
N ILE A 318 -5.74 -6.14 -17.14
CA ILE A 318 -5.90 -7.03 -15.98
C ILE A 318 -7.33 -6.99 -15.41
N SER A 319 -7.93 -5.79 -15.37
CA SER A 319 -9.17 -5.48 -14.65
C SER A 319 -10.42 -5.43 -15.53
N ALA A 320 -10.24 -5.39 -16.84
CA ALA A 320 -11.28 -5.28 -17.84
C ALA A 320 -12.28 -6.46 -17.80
N ARG A 321 -13.56 -6.13 -18.01
CA ARG A 321 -14.64 -7.08 -18.29
C ARG A 321 -14.39 -7.78 -19.63
N ARG A 322 -15.24 -8.75 -19.98
CA ARG A 322 -15.00 -9.67 -21.12
C ARG A 322 -14.91 -8.93 -22.45
N ASP A 323 -15.93 -8.17 -22.75
CA ASP A 323 -16.02 -7.28 -23.90
C ASP A 323 -14.85 -6.29 -23.95
N GLU A 324 -14.57 -5.62 -22.83
CA GLU A 324 -13.47 -4.66 -22.73
C GLU A 324 -12.10 -5.30 -23.00
N HIS A 325 -11.88 -6.48 -22.44
CA HIS A 325 -10.61 -7.17 -22.54
C HIS A 325 -10.32 -7.71 -23.94
N VAL A 326 -11.34 -8.18 -24.66
CA VAL A 326 -11.15 -8.68 -26.04
C VAL A 326 -10.56 -7.57 -26.92
N VAL A 327 -11.07 -6.33 -26.77
CA VAL A 327 -10.56 -5.15 -27.50
C VAL A 327 -9.12 -4.84 -27.09
N LEU A 328 -8.88 -4.66 -25.77
CA LEU A 328 -7.55 -4.32 -25.25
C LEU A 328 -6.50 -5.38 -25.62
N ARG A 329 -6.82 -6.67 -25.46
CA ARG A 329 -5.90 -7.76 -25.79
C ARG A 329 -5.59 -7.80 -27.27
N ARG A 330 -6.58 -7.58 -28.15
CA ARG A 330 -6.37 -7.55 -29.60
C ARG A 330 -5.41 -6.43 -30.01
N GLN A 331 -5.47 -5.28 -29.35
CA GLN A 331 -4.60 -4.13 -29.66
C GLN A 331 -3.20 -4.28 -29.05
N LEU A 332 -3.08 -4.92 -27.89
CA LEU A 332 -1.79 -5.17 -27.23
C LEU A 332 -1.04 -6.38 -27.78
N ALA A 333 -1.73 -7.42 -28.26
CA ALA A 333 -1.14 -8.69 -28.67
C ALA A 333 0.01 -8.58 -29.70
N PRO A 334 -0.04 -7.69 -30.72
CA PRO A 334 1.09 -7.52 -31.64
C PRO A 334 2.41 -7.21 -30.93
N GLY A 335 2.39 -6.41 -29.86
CA GLY A 335 3.56 -6.06 -29.05
C GLY A 335 4.25 -7.24 -28.38
N PHE A 336 3.54 -8.36 -28.22
CA PHE A 336 4.02 -9.61 -27.62
C PHE A 336 4.20 -10.75 -28.64
N SER A 337 4.13 -10.44 -29.94
CA SER A 337 4.36 -11.42 -31.00
C SER A 337 5.84 -11.72 -31.19
N ASP A 338 6.17 -12.91 -31.72
CA ASP A 338 7.56 -13.30 -32.01
C ASP A 338 8.27 -12.30 -32.94
N ARG A 339 7.53 -11.72 -33.90
CA ARG A 339 8.05 -10.66 -34.78
C ARG A 339 8.48 -9.41 -33.99
N TYR A 340 7.65 -8.94 -33.06
CA TYR A 340 7.97 -7.78 -32.25
C TYR A 340 9.07 -8.08 -31.24
N MET A 341 9.03 -9.25 -30.58
CA MET A 341 10.10 -9.66 -29.67
C MET A 341 11.47 -9.69 -30.36
N LYS A 342 11.54 -10.19 -31.60
CA LYS A 342 12.79 -10.14 -32.39
C LYS A 342 13.23 -8.71 -32.72
N ALA A 343 12.29 -7.80 -32.96
CA ALA A 343 12.63 -6.39 -33.18
C ALA A 343 13.03 -5.66 -31.88
N GLN A 344 12.57 -6.13 -30.73
CA GLN A 344 12.88 -5.61 -29.40
C GLN A 344 14.22 -6.12 -28.86
N GLU A 345 14.77 -7.19 -29.45
CA GLU A 345 15.98 -7.86 -28.99
C GLU A 345 17.18 -6.93 -28.77
N PRO A 346 17.52 -6.00 -29.68
CA PRO A 346 18.63 -5.08 -29.46
C PRO A 346 18.45 -4.21 -28.20
N ILE A 347 17.21 -3.81 -27.90
CA ILE A 347 16.88 -2.99 -26.72
C ILE A 347 17.07 -3.83 -25.45
N ILE A 348 16.48 -5.04 -25.43
CA ILE A 348 16.56 -5.93 -24.29
C ILE A 348 18.04 -6.31 -24.02
N GLY A 349 18.77 -6.73 -25.06
CA GLY A 349 20.18 -7.11 -24.98
C GLY A 349 21.04 -6.01 -24.37
N ALA A 350 20.90 -4.76 -24.84
CA ALA A 350 21.66 -3.62 -24.34
C ALA A 350 21.49 -3.40 -22.82
N TYR A 351 20.27 -3.57 -22.28
CA TYR A 351 20.05 -3.45 -20.83
C TYR A 351 20.57 -4.66 -20.04
N VAL A 352 20.54 -5.86 -20.61
CA VAL A 352 21.16 -7.03 -19.97
C VAL A 352 22.68 -6.89 -19.94
N ASP A 353 23.30 -6.39 -21.00
CA ASP A 353 24.74 -6.12 -21.05
C ASP A 353 25.12 -5.03 -20.05
N LEU A 354 24.30 -3.97 -19.96
CA LEU A 354 24.46 -2.94 -18.93
C LEU A 354 24.38 -3.52 -17.52
N LEU A 355 23.43 -4.42 -17.26
CA LEU A 355 23.33 -5.13 -15.98
C LEU A 355 24.61 -5.91 -15.68
N VAL A 356 25.10 -6.72 -16.62
CA VAL A 356 26.35 -7.49 -16.46
C VAL A 356 27.52 -6.56 -16.14
N ARG A 357 27.65 -5.44 -16.87
CA ARG A 357 28.69 -4.44 -16.64
C ARG A 357 28.61 -3.87 -15.22
N ARG A 358 27.41 -3.46 -14.77
CA ARG A 358 27.21 -2.93 -13.42
C ARG A 358 27.48 -3.96 -12.33
N LEU A 359 27.12 -5.23 -12.53
CA LEU A 359 27.44 -6.30 -11.60
C LEU A 359 28.97 -6.49 -11.47
N ARG A 360 29.69 -6.45 -12.61
CA ARG A 360 31.16 -6.54 -12.62
C ARG A 360 31.84 -5.38 -11.90
N GLU A 361 31.35 -4.16 -12.12
CA GLU A 361 31.86 -2.96 -11.44
C GLU A 361 31.64 -3.03 -9.91
N ASN A 362 30.47 -3.49 -9.48
CA ASN A 362 30.11 -3.52 -8.07
C ASN A 362 30.66 -4.75 -7.31
N CYS A 363 31.01 -5.84 -7.98
CA CYS A 363 31.52 -7.04 -7.31
C CYS A 363 33.03 -6.98 -7.00
N ALA A 364 33.77 -6.03 -7.59
CA ALA A 364 35.23 -5.92 -7.48
C ALA A 364 35.76 -5.77 -6.02
N GLY A 365 34.90 -5.39 -5.08
CA GLY A 365 35.26 -5.25 -3.66
C GLY A 365 35.04 -6.49 -2.79
N GLY A 366 34.61 -7.63 -3.35
CA GLY A 366 34.32 -8.85 -2.58
C GLY A 366 33.14 -8.71 -1.60
N LYS A 367 32.30 -7.69 -1.77
CA LYS A 367 31.11 -7.46 -0.96
C LYS A 367 29.90 -8.16 -1.59
N PRO A 368 28.95 -8.66 -0.78
CA PRO A 368 27.74 -9.23 -1.34
C PRO A 368 26.86 -8.11 -1.88
N LEU A 369 26.13 -8.41 -2.95
CA LEU A 369 25.30 -7.45 -3.68
C LEU A 369 23.85 -7.89 -3.68
N ASN A 370 22.95 -6.93 -3.50
CA ASN A 370 21.55 -7.10 -3.89
C ASN A 370 21.41 -6.85 -5.39
N MET A 371 20.91 -7.82 -6.14
CA MET A 371 20.80 -7.70 -7.59
C MET A 371 19.62 -6.81 -7.99
N HIS A 372 19.93 -5.62 -8.48
CA HIS A 372 18.97 -4.74 -9.15
C HIS A 372 18.73 -5.23 -10.58
N TRP A 373 17.54 -5.74 -10.85
CA TRP A 373 17.19 -6.35 -12.14
C TRP A 373 16.98 -5.31 -13.25
N ALA A 374 17.40 -5.65 -14.47
CA ALA A 374 17.21 -4.84 -15.67
C ALA A 374 15.75 -4.62 -16.09
N THR A 375 14.81 -5.34 -15.46
CA THR A 375 13.42 -5.47 -15.92
C THR A 375 12.65 -4.15 -15.89
N PHE A 376 13.00 -3.22 -14.98
CA PHE A 376 12.40 -1.88 -14.95
C PHE A 376 12.84 -1.04 -16.15
N ASP A 377 14.13 -1.03 -16.49
CA ASP A 377 14.63 -0.25 -17.63
C ASP A 377 14.17 -0.84 -18.97
N ILE A 378 14.17 -2.18 -19.10
CA ILE A 378 13.64 -2.88 -20.27
C ILE A 378 12.17 -2.51 -20.48
N ILE A 379 11.30 -2.67 -19.47
CA ILE A 379 9.87 -2.39 -19.65
C ILE A 379 9.57 -0.89 -19.76
N GLY A 380 10.41 -0.02 -19.18
CA GLY A 380 10.32 1.42 -19.37
C GLY A 380 10.55 1.78 -20.83
N ASP A 381 11.58 1.21 -21.44
CA ASP A 381 11.91 1.45 -22.84
C ASP A 381 10.86 0.82 -23.78
N LEU A 382 10.49 -0.44 -23.55
CA LEU A 382 9.46 -1.13 -24.31
C LEU A 382 8.03 -0.60 -24.06
N GLY A 383 7.81 0.16 -23.00
CA GLY A 383 6.50 0.71 -22.64
C GLY A 383 6.33 2.20 -22.95
N PHE A 384 7.40 2.99 -22.87
CA PHE A 384 7.38 4.44 -23.02
C PHE A 384 8.43 4.98 -23.99
N GLY A 385 9.23 4.12 -24.62
CA GLY A 385 10.37 4.54 -25.45
C GLY A 385 11.50 5.21 -24.66
N SER A 386 11.53 5.06 -23.33
CA SER A 386 12.61 5.58 -22.47
C SER A 386 12.75 4.77 -21.18
N SER A 387 13.99 4.52 -20.74
CA SER A 387 14.29 3.84 -19.47
C SER A 387 13.95 4.69 -18.23
N PHE A 388 14.14 4.09 -17.05
CA PHE A 388 14.05 4.77 -15.76
C PHE A 388 15.42 5.08 -15.15
N GLY A 389 16.51 4.70 -15.81
CA GLY A 389 17.88 4.88 -15.31
C GLY A 389 18.24 4.00 -14.12
N CYS A 390 17.48 2.93 -13.85
CA CYS A 390 17.69 2.13 -12.63
C CYS A 390 19.06 1.42 -12.61
N LEU A 391 19.52 0.94 -13.76
CA LEU A 391 20.85 0.35 -13.93
C LEU A 391 21.95 1.40 -13.99
N GLU A 392 21.70 2.58 -14.56
CA GLU A 392 22.70 3.65 -14.63
C GLU A 392 23.10 4.12 -13.23
N ASP A 393 22.12 4.35 -12.37
CA ASP A 393 22.33 4.82 -10.99
C ASP A 393 22.62 3.68 -10.00
N SER A 394 22.59 2.41 -10.46
CA SER A 394 22.65 1.22 -9.60
C SER A 394 21.65 1.27 -8.44
N GLY A 395 20.43 1.74 -8.72
CA GLY A 395 19.40 1.94 -7.71
C GLY A 395 18.03 2.24 -8.32
N TYR A 396 16.97 2.00 -7.54
CA TYR A 396 15.61 2.25 -8.04
C TYR A 396 15.29 3.75 -8.11
N HIS A 397 14.80 4.17 -9.29
CA HIS A 397 14.16 5.46 -9.46
C HIS A 397 13.07 5.66 -8.38
N PRO A 398 12.92 6.87 -7.78
CA PRO A 398 11.98 7.09 -6.67
C PRO A 398 10.53 6.67 -6.97
N TRP A 399 10.08 6.78 -8.23
CA TRP A 399 8.77 6.30 -8.65
C TRP A 399 8.67 4.76 -8.59
N VAL A 400 9.72 4.04 -9.00
CA VAL A 400 9.79 2.57 -8.92
C VAL A 400 9.74 2.09 -7.48
N ARG A 401 10.49 2.75 -6.57
CA ARG A 401 10.45 2.44 -5.13
C ARG A 401 9.05 2.61 -4.53
N ASN A 402 8.27 3.58 -5.02
CA ASN A 402 6.88 3.76 -4.57
C ASN A 402 5.93 2.70 -5.13
N ILE A 403 6.27 2.00 -6.23
CA ILE A 403 5.44 0.92 -6.78
C ILE A 403 5.45 -0.30 -5.86
N THR A 404 6.62 -0.69 -5.34
CA THR A 404 6.74 -1.85 -4.44
C THR A 404 6.00 -1.60 -3.12
N ASP A 405 6.04 -0.38 -2.58
CA ASP A 405 5.25 0.03 -1.42
C ASP A 405 3.72 -0.05 -1.65
N ASN A 406 3.24 0.00 -2.90
CA ASN A 406 1.80 0.01 -3.20
C ASN A 406 1.09 -1.33 -2.94
N PHE A 407 1.80 -2.46 -2.91
CA PHE A 407 1.14 -3.76 -2.72
C PHE A 407 0.51 -3.92 -1.33
N ARG A 408 1.09 -3.30 -0.28
CA ARG A 408 0.44 -3.22 1.05
C ARG A 408 -0.83 -2.36 1.03
N HIS A 409 -0.83 -1.26 0.27
CA HIS A 409 -2.03 -0.43 0.12
C HIS A 409 -3.19 -1.19 -0.55
N ILE A 410 -2.90 -2.09 -1.49
CA ILE A 410 -3.93 -2.95 -2.09
C ILE A 410 -4.54 -3.88 -1.03
N ALA A 411 -3.73 -4.45 -0.13
CA ALA A 411 -4.23 -5.26 0.98
C ALA A 411 -5.15 -4.43 1.91
N TYR A 412 -4.80 -3.18 2.23
CA TYR A 412 -5.67 -2.30 3.00
C TYR A 412 -7.01 -2.03 2.29
N MET A 413 -6.98 -1.75 0.99
CA MET A 413 -8.21 -1.56 0.20
C MET A 413 -9.08 -2.81 0.20
N GLN A 414 -8.50 -4.00 0.05
CA GLN A 414 -9.25 -5.26 0.11
C GLN A 414 -9.89 -5.49 1.47
N VAL A 415 -9.19 -5.19 2.57
CA VAL A 415 -9.76 -5.27 3.92
C VAL A 415 -10.93 -4.31 4.09
N MET A 416 -10.77 -3.06 3.65
CA MET A 416 -11.84 -2.06 3.70
C MET A 416 -13.08 -2.53 2.92
N ILE A 417 -12.89 -3.16 1.75
CA ILE A 417 -14.00 -3.70 0.95
C ILE A 417 -14.66 -4.89 1.66
N ALA A 418 -13.87 -5.82 2.19
CA ALA A 418 -14.40 -6.97 2.95
C ALA A 418 -15.17 -6.55 4.22
N LEU A 419 -14.84 -5.38 4.79
CA LEU A 419 -15.53 -4.79 5.93
C LEU A 419 -16.71 -3.87 5.53
N GLY A 420 -17.01 -3.71 4.23
CA GLY A 420 -18.10 -2.87 3.74
C GLY A 420 -17.79 -1.37 3.74
N LEU A 421 -16.52 -0.98 3.85
CA LEU A 421 -16.03 0.40 3.93
C LEU A 421 -15.64 0.98 2.55
N GLN A 422 -16.08 0.36 1.45
CA GLN A 422 -15.82 0.82 0.09
C GLN A 422 -16.24 2.28 -0.17
N PRO A 423 -17.37 2.82 0.36
CA PRO A 423 -17.72 4.23 0.18
C PRO A 423 -16.66 5.20 0.70
N ILE A 424 -15.90 4.82 1.74
CA ILE A 424 -14.80 5.63 2.28
C ILE A 424 -13.65 5.69 1.28
N ILE A 425 -13.34 4.56 0.62
CA ILE A 425 -12.34 4.51 -0.45
C ILE A 425 -12.75 5.43 -1.60
N GLN A 426 -14.02 5.37 -2.04
CA GLN A 426 -14.52 6.23 -3.11
C GLN A 426 -14.39 7.72 -2.74
N TRP A 427 -14.76 8.08 -1.52
CA TRP A 427 -14.64 9.44 -1.02
C TRP A 427 -13.18 9.92 -0.97
N ALA A 428 -12.27 9.09 -0.45
CA ALA A 428 -10.84 9.43 -0.33
C ALA A 428 -10.17 9.65 -1.69
N VAL A 429 -10.57 8.89 -2.71
CA VAL A 429 -10.09 9.08 -4.09
C VAL A 429 -10.65 10.38 -4.66
N LYS A 430 -11.96 10.62 -4.53
CA LYS A 430 -12.62 11.82 -5.08
C LYS A 430 -12.20 13.11 -4.38
N SER A 431 -11.84 13.08 -3.10
CA SER A 431 -11.41 14.25 -2.34
C SER A 431 -9.99 14.72 -2.69
N GLY A 432 -9.23 13.94 -3.48
CA GLY A 432 -7.87 14.28 -3.85
C GLY A 432 -6.85 14.19 -2.70
N ILE A 433 -7.23 13.65 -1.54
CA ILE A 433 -6.34 13.50 -0.37
C ILE A 433 -5.16 12.56 -0.68
N MET A 434 -5.30 11.67 -1.67
CA MET A 434 -4.27 10.71 -2.07
C MET A 434 -3.15 11.33 -2.93
N LYS A 435 -2.28 12.16 -2.34
CA LYS A 435 -1.14 12.84 -3.01
C LYS A 435 -0.25 11.89 -3.82
N LYS A 436 0.15 10.74 -3.26
CA LYS A 436 1.01 9.74 -3.95
C LYS A 436 0.37 9.19 -5.22
N ARG A 437 -0.95 8.99 -5.23
CA ARG A 437 -1.67 8.50 -6.41
C ARG A 437 -1.68 9.53 -7.53
N ARG A 438 -1.87 10.81 -7.22
CA ARG A 438 -1.77 11.91 -8.21
C ARG A 438 -0.38 12.02 -8.81
N ALA A 439 0.67 11.89 -7.99
CA ALA A 439 2.05 11.89 -8.48
C ALA A 439 2.32 10.73 -9.45
N HIS A 440 1.82 9.52 -9.13
CA HIS A 440 1.90 8.38 -10.04
C HIS A 440 1.15 8.64 -11.35
N ASP A 441 -0.10 9.12 -11.27
CA ASP A 441 -0.93 9.39 -12.44
C ASP A 441 -0.28 10.45 -13.36
N HIS A 442 0.30 11.50 -12.79
CA HIS A 442 0.97 12.56 -13.54
C HIS A 442 2.25 12.06 -14.23
N PHE A 443 3.07 11.26 -13.54
CA PHE A 443 4.29 10.70 -14.11
C PHE A 443 4.00 9.78 -15.30
N VAL A 444 3.01 8.88 -15.17
CA VAL A 444 2.59 7.99 -16.27
C VAL A 444 2.01 8.81 -17.42
N ALA A 445 1.21 9.85 -17.15
CA ALA A 445 0.70 10.74 -18.19
C ALA A 445 1.82 11.40 -18.99
N ALA A 446 2.81 11.98 -18.29
CA ALA A 446 3.95 12.64 -18.92
C ALA A 446 4.75 11.69 -19.82
N LYS A 447 5.01 10.46 -19.35
CA LYS A 447 5.72 9.44 -20.14
C LYS A 447 4.95 8.98 -21.37
N VAL A 448 3.63 8.79 -21.26
CA VAL A 448 2.79 8.44 -22.40
C VAL A 448 2.76 9.59 -23.42
N SER A 449 2.61 10.83 -22.96
CA SER A 449 2.66 12.01 -23.84
C SER A 449 4.01 12.10 -24.58
N GLN A 450 5.13 11.98 -23.85
CA GLN A 450 6.47 11.95 -24.45
C GLN A 450 6.57 10.86 -25.53
N ARG A 451 6.05 9.66 -25.26
CA ARG A 451 6.07 8.57 -26.23
C ARG A 451 5.23 8.87 -27.49
N MET A 452 4.08 9.51 -27.33
CA MET A 452 3.24 9.91 -28.47
C MET A 452 3.89 11.02 -29.30
N GLU A 453 4.63 11.95 -28.67
CA GLU A 453 5.34 13.04 -29.34
C GLU A 453 6.51 12.57 -30.22
N LEU A 454 7.10 11.38 -29.94
CA LEU A 454 8.16 10.82 -30.77
C LEU A 454 7.70 10.56 -32.21
N GLY A 455 6.40 10.34 -32.46
CA GLY A 455 5.79 10.22 -33.79
C GLY A 455 6.30 9.09 -34.70
N ALA A 456 7.33 8.35 -34.28
CA ALA A 456 7.94 7.26 -35.02
C ALA A 456 7.30 5.92 -34.67
N GLU A 457 7.09 5.08 -35.69
CA GLU A 457 6.71 3.68 -35.51
C GLU A 457 7.83 2.98 -34.72
N ARG A 458 7.47 2.44 -33.55
CA ARG A 458 8.38 1.66 -32.70
C ARG A 458 7.72 0.33 -32.43
N HIS A 459 8.47 -0.77 -32.56
CA HIS A 459 7.97 -2.10 -32.23
C HIS A 459 7.92 -2.31 -30.71
N ASP A 460 7.20 -1.46 -29.98
CA ASP A 460 7.06 -1.49 -28.53
C ASP A 460 5.69 -2.04 -28.10
N LEU A 461 5.43 -2.12 -26.79
CA LEU A 461 4.25 -2.78 -26.24
C LEU A 461 2.96 -1.96 -26.36
N ILE A 462 3.07 -0.64 -26.58
CA ILE A 462 1.91 0.25 -26.59
C ILE A 462 1.61 0.85 -27.97
N GLU A 463 2.48 0.65 -28.96
CA GLU A 463 2.30 1.06 -30.36
C GLU A 463 0.91 0.67 -30.89
N GLY A 464 0.48 -0.57 -30.68
CA GLY A 464 -0.84 -1.04 -31.11
C GLY A 464 -2.02 -0.35 -30.42
N LEU A 465 -1.85 0.07 -29.16
CA LEU A 465 -2.85 0.88 -28.43
C LEU A 465 -2.87 2.33 -28.92
N ILE A 466 -1.71 2.91 -29.25
CA ILE A 466 -1.59 4.27 -29.78
C ILE A 466 -2.24 4.35 -31.17
N ASN A 467 -1.85 3.45 -32.09
CA ASN A 467 -2.30 3.47 -33.48
C ASN A 467 -3.79 3.18 -33.64
N LYS A 468 -4.38 2.44 -32.69
CA LYS A 468 -5.80 2.09 -32.69
C LYS A 468 -6.56 2.79 -31.57
N LYS A 469 -6.08 3.95 -31.13
CA LYS A 469 -6.73 4.70 -30.05
C LYS A 469 -8.17 5.06 -30.38
N ASP A 470 -8.49 5.31 -31.64
CA ASP A 470 -9.85 5.68 -32.09
C ASP A 470 -10.80 4.47 -32.13
N GLU A 471 -10.26 3.25 -32.14
CA GLU A 471 -11.00 2.00 -31.96
C GLU A 471 -11.19 1.64 -30.47
N LEU A 472 -10.48 2.32 -29.56
CA LEU A 472 -10.76 2.21 -28.13
C LEU A 472 -12.13 2.81 -27.86
N PHE A 473 -12.91 2.13 -27.02
CA PHE A 473 -14.25 2.46 -26.51
C PHE A 473 -14.77 3.87 -26.81
N SER A 474 -16.05 3.97 -27.22
CA SER A 474 -16.75 5.25 -27.40
C SER A 474 -16.58 6.17 -26.18
N GLY A 475 -16.07 7.38 -26.40
CA GLY A 475 -15.78 8.35 -25.33
C GLY A 475 -15.12 9.62 -25.88
N SER A 476 -14.79 10.55 -24.98
CA SER A 476 -13.99 11.74 -25.30
C SER A 476 -12.53 11.38 -25.60
N GLU A 477 -11.74 12.31 -26.16
CA GLU A 477 -10.28 12.14 -26.26
C GLU A 477 -9.64 11.92 -24.89
N GLU A 478 -10.16 12.56 -23.84
CA GLU A 478 -9.69 12.39 -22.47
C GLU A 478 -9.94 10.95 -21.96
N ASP A 479 -11.11 10.37 -22.29
CA ASP A 479 -11.41 8.98 -21.94
C ASP A 479 -10.44 8.02 -22.64
N ARG A 480 -10.20 8.20 -23.94
CA ARG A 480 -9.23 7.39 -24.71
C ARG A 480 -7.82 7.51 -24.13
N PHE A 481 -7.38 8.73 -23.84
CA PHE A 481 -6.06 8.97 -23.24
C PHE A 481 -5.95 8.33 -21.84
N SER A 482 -7.02 8.35 -21.04
CA SER A 482 -7.05 7.72 -19.72
C SER A 482 -6.85 6.19 -19.81
N ILE A 483 -7.41 5.55 -20.84
CA ILE A 483 -7.28 4.11 -21.10
C ILE A 483 -5.85 3.78 -21.55
N LEU A 484 -5.28 4.58 -22.44
CA LEU A 484 -3.88 4.43 -22.84
C LEU A 484 -2.95 4.53 -21.62
N ARG A 485 -3.13 5.59 -20.82
CA ARG A 485 -2.35 5.86 -19.61
C ARG A 485 -2.42 4.72 -18.60
N ILE A 486 -3.61 4.23 -18.26
CA ILE A 486 -3.76 3.17 -17.26
C ILE A 486 -3.19 1.83 -17.78
N ASN A 487 -3.30 1.53 -19.07
CA ASN A 487 -2.73 0.31 -19.64
C ASN A 487 -1.21 0.37 -19.70
N ALA A 488 -0.62 1.49 -20.13
CA ALA A 488 0.83 1.67 -20.15
C ALA A 488 1.43 1.55 -18.73
N GLY A 489 0.82 2.23 -17.74
CA GLY A 489 1.20 2.07 -16.33
C GLY A 489 1.04 0.63 -15.81
N THR A 490 0.01 -0.09 -16.26
CA THR A 490 -0.21 -1.50 -15.91
C THR A 490 0.88 -2.41 -16.49
N LEU A 491 1.28 -2.20 -17.75
CA LEU A 491 2.32 -3.00 -18.40
C LEU A 491 3.67 -2.87 -17.71
N ILE A 492 4.03 -1.65 -17.26
CA ILE A 492 5.29 -1.42 -16.55
C ILE A 492 5.33 -2.19 -15.24
N ILE A 493 4.31 -2.03 -14.40
CA ILE A 493 4.26 -2.72 -13.10
C ILE A 493 4.24 -4.24 -13.31
N ALA A 494 3.46 -4.71 -14.30
CA ALA A 494 3.32 -6.14 -14.57
C ALA A 494 4.61 -6.75 -15.16
N GLY A 495 5.29 -6.08 -16.09
CA GLY A 495 6.47 -6.60 -16.78
C GLY A 495 7.78 -6.48 -15.98
N SER A 496 7.91 -5.50 -15.09
CA SER A 496 9.12 -5.30 -14.30
C SER A 496 9.17 -6.20 -13.06
N GLU A 497 8.23 -6.00 -12.14
CA GLU A 497 8.29 -6.52 -10.77
C GLU A 497 8.09 -8.05 -10.75
N THR A 498 7.29 -8.61 -11.66
CA THR A 498 7.02 -10.06 -11.68
C THR A 498 8.23 -10.87 -12.13
N THR A 499 8.87 -10.45 -13.23
CA THR A 499 10.10 -11.03 -13.77
C THR A 499 11.25 -10.91 -12.76
N ALA A 500 11.43 -9.72 -12.17
CA ALA A 500 12.43 -9.48 -11.10
C ALA A 500 12.19 -10.38 -9.88
N THR A 501 10.93 -10.57 -9.49
CA THR A 501 10.54 -11.46 -8.39
C THR A 501 10.93 -12.90 -8.68
N LEU A 502 10.62 -13.41 -9.88
CA LEU A 502 11.02 -14.78 -10.22
C LEU A 502 12.54 -14.93 -10.22
N LEU A 503 13.26 -14.01 -10.88
CA LEU A 503 14.72 -14.08 -10.96
C LEU A 503 15.38 -14.06 -9.58
N SER A 504 14.85 -13.26 -8.64
CA SER A 504 15.28 -13.28 -7.24
C SER A 504 15.08 -14.66 -6.61
N GLY A 505 13.90 -15.26 -6.77
CA GLY A 505 13.61 -16.61 -6.29
C GLY A 505 14.49 -17.68 -6.94
N ALA A 506 14.72 -17.59 -8.24
CA ALA A 506 15.57 -18.52 -8.98
C ALA A 506 17.02 -18.46 -8.51
N VAL A 507 17.59 -17.26 -8.33
CA VAL A 507 18.93 -17.10 -7.75
C VAL A 507 18.99 -17.69 -6.35
N TYR A 508 18.02 -17.39 -5.48
CA TYR A 508 18.00 -17.94 -4.13
C TYR A 508 17.98 -19.48 -4.16
N LEU A 509 17.09 -20.07 -4.96
CA LEU A 509 16.95 -21.53 -5.07
C LEU A 509 18.21 -22.17 -5.67
N LEU A 510 18.82 -21.57 -6.68
CA LEU A 510 20.07 -22.07 -7.27
C LEU A 510 21.25 -21.97 -6.30
N THR A 511 21.45 -20.82 -5.66
CA THR A 511 22.60 -20.60 -4.75
C THR A 511 22.48 -21.36 -3.43
N THR A 512 21.28 -21.80 -3.04
CA THR A 512 21.05 -22.72 -1.92
C THR A 512 21.08 -24.20 -2.33
N ASN A 513 21.18 -24.51 -3.63
CA ASN A 513 21.32 -25.87 -4.16
C ASN A 513 22.53 -25.92 -5.13
N PRO A 514 23.78 -25.93 -4.61
CA PRO A 514 24.98 -25.76 -5.41
C PRO A 514 25.15 -26.78 -6.54
N ASP A 515 24.70 -28.02 -6.35
CA ASP A 515 24.72 -29.06 -7.38
C ASP A 515 23.87 -28.67 -8.61
N LYS A 516 22.72 -28.05 -8.37
CA LYS A 516 21.81 -27.55 -9.42
C LYS A 516 22.41 -26.35 -10.11
N LEU A 517 22.99 -25.41 -9.37
CA LEU A 517 23.68 -24.26 -9.93
C LEU A 517 24.88 -24.69 -10.79
N SER A 518 25.71 -25.63 -10.33
CA SER A 518 26.85 -26.15 -11.10
C SER A 518 26.41 -26.89 -12.37
N LYS A 519 25.29 -27.61 -12.33
CA LYS A 519 24.72 -28.25 -13.54
C LYS A 519 24.21 -27.23 -14.55
N LEU A 520 23.51 -26.19 -14.08
CA LEU A 520 23.03 -25.09 -14.93
C LEU A 520 24.19 -24.27 -15.51
N ALA A 521 25.22 -24.01 -14.70
CA ALA A 521 26.44 -23.38 -15.16
C ALA A 521 27.07 -24.20 -16.28
N ARG A 522 27.31 -25.50 -16.11
CA ARG A 522 27.84 -26.32 -17.21
C ARG A 522 27.01 -26.22 -18.49
N GLU A 523 25.68 -26.37 -18.40
CA GLU A 523 24.81 -26.23 -19.59
C GLU A 523 25.03 -24.89 -20.32
N VAL A 524 24.98 -23.76 -19.61
CA VAL A 524 25.16 -22.43 -20.21
C VAL A 524 26.58 -22.24 -20.75
N ARG A 525 27.58 -22.67 -19.99
CA ARG A 525 28.99 -22.40 -20.27
C ARG A 525 29.56 -23.29 -21.37
N ASP A 526 29.04 -24.52 -21.51
CA ASP A 526 29.40 -25.45 -22.59
C ASP A 526 28.67 -25.10 -23.90
N LYS A 527 27.49 -24.48 -23.81
CA LYS A 527 26.69 -24.09 -24.97
C LYS A 527 27.24 -22.88 -25.72
N PHE A 528 27.79 -21.90 -25.01
CA PHE A 528 28.20 -20.60 -25.58
C PHE A 528 29.70 -20.34 -25.41
N ALA A 529 30.38 -20.12 -26.52
CA ALA A 529 31.80 -19.81 -26.57
C ALA A 529 32.09 -18.34 -26.25
N SER A 530 31.17 -17.43 -26.59
CA SER A 530 31.29 -16.00 -26.33
C SER A 530 29.97 -15.40 -25.81
N ASP A 531 30.06 -14.23 -25.20
CA ASP A 531 28.89 -13.48 -24.71
C ASP A 531 27.96 -13.02 -25.85
N ASP A 532 28.52 -12.73 -27.04
CA ASP A 532 27.75 -12.32 -28.23
C ASP A 532 26.85 -13.44 -28.77
N GLU A 533 27.16 -14.71 -28.48
CA GLU A 533 26.32 -15.84 -28.86
C GLU A 533 25.04 -15.93 -27.98
N ILE A 534 25.03 -15.29 -26.81
CA ILE A 534 23.94 -15.34 -25.83
C ILE A 534 22.86 -14.31 -26.19
N THR A 535 22.01 -14.71 -27.13
CA THR A 535 20.91 -13.92 -27.71
C THR A 535 19.53 -14.39 -27.24
N LEU A 536 18.47 -13.60 -27.44
CA LEU A 536 17.09 -13.97 -27.07
C LEU A 536 16.60 -15.25 -27.75
N LEU A 537 17.15 -15.54 -28.94
CA LEU A 537 16.84 -16.77 -29.67
C LEU A 537 17.66 -17.96 -29.17
N SER A 538 18.96 -17.79 -28.99
CA SER A 538 19.88 -18.89 -28.65
C SER A 538 19.60 -19.52 -27.28
N VAL A 539 19.16 -18.72 -26.31
CA VAL A 539 18.88 -19.19 -24.93
C VAL A 539 17.66 -20.11 -24.85
N ASN A 540 16.88 -20.25 -25.92
CA ASN A 540 15.78 -21.21 -25.97
C ASN A 540 16.27 -22.66 -26.00
N ASP A 541 17.53 -22.91 -26.39
CA ASP A 541 18.15 -24.24 -26.44
C ASP A 541 18.93 -24.56 -25.15
N LEU A 542 18.30 -24.27 -24.00
CA LEU A 542 18.80 -24.54 -22.65
C LEU A 542 17.71 -25.27 -21.85
N PRO A 543 17.54 -26.59 -22.02
CA PRO A 543 16.45 -27.34 -21.42
C PRO A 543 16.50 -27.34 -19.89
N TYR A 544 17.68 -27.44 -19.28
CA TYR A 544 17.83 -27.42 -17.82
C TYR A 544 17.62 -26.02 -17.24
N MET A 545 17.99 -24.94 -17.95
CA MET A 545 17.58 -23.57 -17.61
C MET A 545 16.06 -23.44 -17.52
N LEU A 546 15.33 -23.92 -18.54
CA LEU A 546 13.87 -23.89 -18.53
C LEU A 546 13.31 -24.70 -17.33
N ALA A 547 13.89 -25.87 -17.06
CA ALA A 547 13.50 -26.68 -15.92
C ALA A 547 13.72 -25.95 -14.57
N CYS A 548 14.86 -25.25 -14.42
CA CYS A 548 15.16 -24.42 -13.25
C CYS A 548 14.16 -23.27 -13.09
N LEU A 549 13.81 -22.58 -14.17
CA LEU A 549 12.83 -21.48 -14.15
C LEU A 549 11.41 -21.99 -13.84
N ASN A 550 11.00 -23.13 -14.39
CA ASN A 550 9.71 -23.75 -14.08
C ASN A 550 9.63 -24.18 -12.61
N GLU A 551 10.67 -24.83 -12.08
CA GLU A 551 10.71 -25.20 -10.67
C GLU A 551 10.75 -23.97 -9.76
N SER A 552 11.41 -22.90 -10.20
CA SER A 552 11.39 -21.61 -9.49
C SER A 552 9.99 -20.99 -9.51
N LEU A 553 9.24 -21.07 -10.60
CA LEU A 553 7.85 -20.59 -10.66
C LEU A 553 6.92 -21.40 -9.77
N ARG A 554 7.18 -22.71 -9.60
CA ARG A 554 6.43 -23.58 -8.68
C ARG A 554 6.69 -23.22 -7.23
N LEU A 555 7.95 -23.12 -6.83
CA LEU A 555 8.33 -22.83 -5.46
C LEU A 555 8.16 -21.35 -5.11
N TYR A 556 8.38 -20.43 -6.03
CA TYR A 556 8.36 -19.00 -5.79
C TYR A 556 7.56 -18.25 -6.87
N PRO A 557 6.24 -18.53 -6.97
CA PRO A 557 5.40 -17.86 -7.96
C PRO A 557 5.35 -16.36 -7.67
N PRO A 558 5.60 -15.47 -8.65
CA PRO A 558 5.54 -14.02 -8.41
C PRO A 558 4.21 -13.57 -7.81
N VAL A 559 3.10 -14.11 -8.31
CA VAL A 559 1.76 -13.96 -7.72
C VAL A 559 1.43 -15.22 -6.92
N ALA A 560 1.61 -15.16 -5.60
CA ALA A 560 1.43 -16.33 -4.74
C ALA A 560 -0.03 -16.57 -4.28
N VAL A 561 -0.88 -15.54 -4.40
CA VAL A 561 -2.31 -15.58 -4.01
C VAL A 561 -3.21 -16.20 -5.07
N GLY A 562 -4.46 -16.48 -4.70
CA GLY A 562 -5.50 -16.79 -5.67
C GLY A 562 -5.96 -15.58 -6.48
N ASN A 563 -6.24 -15.80 -7.77
CA ASN A 563 -6.80 -14.78 -8.68
C ASN A 563 -8.34 -14.83 -8.64
N PRO A 564 -9.04 -13.91 -7.95
CA PRO A 564 -10.46 -14.08 -7.64
C PRO A 564 -11.39 -13.88 -8.83
N ARG A 565 -12.26 -14.86 -9.06
CA ARG A 565 -13.37 -14.78 -10.00
C ARG A 565 -14.69 -14.77 -9.24
N GLN A 566 -15.73 -14.28 -9.89
CA GLN A 566 -17.08 -14.29 -9.36
C GLN A 566 -17.93 -15.30 -10.12
N VAL A 567 -18.58 -16.20 -9.38
CA VAL A 567 -19.49 -17.20 -9.93
C VAL A 567 -20.68 -16.47 -10.59
N PRO A 568 -21.04 -16.82 -11.84
CA PRO A 568 -22.07 -16.13 -12.59
C PRO A 568 -23.47 -16.33 -11.99
N ARG A 569 -24.42 -15.52 -12.47
CA ARG A 569 -25.85 -15.66 -12.16
C ARG A 569 -26.33 -17.09 -12.44
N GLY A 570 -27.11 -17.67 -11.53
CA GLY A 570 -27.58 -19.05 -11.59
C GLY A 570 -26.58 -20.09 -11.07
N GLY A 571 -25.38 -19.69 -10.63
CA GLY A 571 -24.37 -20.58 -10.08
C GLY A 571 -23.56 -21.35 -11.13
N ALA A 572 -22.63 -22.18 -10.66
CA ALA A 572 -21.75 -22.97 -11.51
C ALA A 572 -21.19 -24.20 -10.79
N SER A 573 -21.00 -25.30 -11.52
CA SER A 573 -20.24 -26.44 -11.01
C SER A 573 -18.73 -26.20 -11.14
N VAL A 574 -18.00 -26.44 -10.04
CA VAL A 574 -16.53 -26.45 -9.96
C VAL A 574 -16.13 -27.71 -9.19
N LEU A 575 -15.23 -28.54 -9.74
CA LEU A 575 -14.88 -29.87 -9.19
C LEU A 575 -16.12 -30.74 -8.90
N GLY A 576 -17.10 -30.69 -9.80
CA GLY A 576 -18.37 -31.43 -9.65
C GLY A 576 -19.28 -30.94 -8.52
N LYS A 577 -18.94 -29.85 -7.81
CA LYS A 577 -19.77 -29.25 -6.76
C LYS A 577 -20.46 -28.00 -7.28
N PHE A 578 -21.77 -27.89 -7.07
CA PHE A 578 -22.51 -26.68 -7.42
C PHE A 578 -22.17 -25.55 -6.45
N ILE A 579 -21.67 -24.44 -7.02
CA ILE A 579 -21.32 -23.22 -6.31
C ILE A 579 -22.40 -22.17 -6.62
N PRO A 580 -23.04 -21.57 -5.60
CA PRO A 580 -24.03 -20.51 -5.77
C PRO A 580 -23.45 -19.26 -6.45
N GLU A 581 -24.32 -18.52 -7.14
CA GLU A 581 -23.98 -17.23 -7.76
C GLU A 581 -23.37 -16.22 -6.75
N ASN A 582 -22.62 -15.25 -7.28
CA ASN A 582 -21.94 -14.21 -6.52
C ASN A 582 -20.83 -14.67 -5.56
N THR A 583 -20.62 -15.97 -5.40
CA THR A 583 -19.49 -16.53 -4.65
C THR A 583 -18.16 -16.13 -5.29
N VAL A 584 -17.20 -15.70 -4.48
CA VAL A 584 -15.82 -15.45 -4.91
C VAL A 584 -15.04 -16.75 -4.87
N VAL A 585 -14.38 -17.09 -5.98
CA VAL A 585 -13.62 -18.35 -6.14
C VAL A 585 -12.24 -18.09 -6.72
N ALA A 586 -11.24 -18.81 -6.25
CA ALA A 586 -9.88 -18.74 -6.81
C ALA A 586 -9.10 -20.03 -6.58
N VAL A 587 -8.22 -20.39 -7.51
CA VAL A 587 -7.15 -21.37 -7.25
C VAL A 587 -5.96 -20.66 -6.61
N TRP A 588 -5.47 -21.17 -5.49
CA TRP A 588 -4.39 -20.56 -4.73
C TRP A 588 -3.02 -21.14 -5.11
N HIS A 589 -2.23 -20.36 -5.85
CA HIS A 589 -0.96 -20.80 -6.45
C HIS A 589 0.01 -21.41 -5.44
N TRP A 590 0.24 -20.74 -4.30
CA TRP A 590 1.17 -21.27 -3.29
C TRP A 590 0.72 -22.62 -2.72
N ALA A 591 -0.58 -22.80 -2.48
CA ALA A 591 -1.14 -24.02 -1.93
C ALA A 591 -1.02 -25.18 -2.92
N ILE A 592 -1.53 -25.00 -4.15
CA ILE A 592 -1.53 -26.06 -5.16
C ILE A 592 -0.13 -26.46 -5.63
N SER A 593 0.82 -25.52 -5.64
CA SER A 593 2.21 -25.78 -6.04
C SER A 593 3.02 -26.57 -4.99
N ARG A 594 2.45 -26.76 -3.79
CA ARG A 594 3.08 -27.46 -2.65
C ARG A 594 2.22 -28.59 -2.11
N ASP A 595 1.14 -28.94 -2.80
CA ASP A 595 0.25 -30.01 -2.38
C ASP A 595 0.93 -31.37 -2.64
N PRO A 596 1.17 -32.20 -1.61
CA PRO A 596 1.80 -33.51 -1.79
C PRO A 596 0.96 -34.49 -2.61
N ASN A 597 -0.32 -34.20 -2.86
CA ASN A 597 -1.14 -34.99 -3.79
C ASN A 597 -0.76 -34.77 -5.26
N PHE A 598 -0.11 -33.64 -5.59
CA PHE A 598 0.26 -33.29 -6.96
C PHE A 598 1.77 -33.25 -7.20
N TRP A 599 2.58 -33.17 -6.14
CA TRP A 599 4.02 -33.00 -6.24
C TRP A 599 4.77 -33.90 -5.27
N SER A 600 5.66 -34.72 -5.80
CA SER A 600 6.63 -35.49 -5.01
C SER A 600 7.70 -34.56 -4.47
N GLU A 601 7.98 -34.68 -3.16
CA GLU A 601 8.89 -33.77 -2.43
C GLU A 601 8.55 -32.28 -2.71
N PRO A 602 7.35 -31.83 -2.32
CA PRO A 602 6.77 -30.55 -2.78
C PRO A 602 7.53 -29.30 -2.31
N HIS A 603 8.39 -29.43 -1.30
CA HIS A 603 9.08 -28.29 -0.68
C HIS A 603 10.54 -28.15 -1.11
N THR A 604 11.10 -29.13 -1.83
CA THR A 604 12.49 -29.13 -2.28
C THR A 604 12.60 -28.74 -3.75
N PHE A 605 13.74 -28.17 -4.13
CA PHE A 605 14.01 -27.66 -5.47
C PHE A 605 14.57 -28.78 -6.37
N HIS A 606 13.73 -29.32 -7.25
CA HIS A 606 14.09 -30.36 -8.21
C HIS A 606 13.72 -29.95 -9.64
N PRO A 607 14.60 -29.22 -10.35
CA PRO A 607 14.44 -28.98 -11.78
C PRO A 607 14.22 -30.26 -12.58
N GLU A 608 14.81 -31.38 -12.15
CA GLU A 608 14.67 -32.69 -12.79
C GLU A 608 13.21 -33.14 -13.02
N ARG A 609 12.25 -32.65 -12.22
CA ARG A 609 10.83 -32.97 -12.42
C ARG A 609 10.29 -32.48 -13.77
N PHE A 610 10.88 -31.43 -14.33
CA PHE A 610 10.55 -30.91 -15.66
C PHE A 610 11.43 -31.51 -16.77
N MET A 611 12.30 -32.46 -16.44
CA MET A 611 13.23 -33.13 -17.37
C MET A 611 12.85 -34.60 -17.61
N GLY A 612 11.69 -35.06 -17.14
CA GLY A 612 11.22 -36.43 -17.31
C GLY A 612 11.90 -37.46 -16.40
N ASP A 613 12.50 -37.02 -15.29
CA ASP A 613 13.11 -37.93 -14.32
C ASP A 613 12.06 -38.90 -13.74
N PRO A 614 12.32 -40.23 -13.78
CA PRO A 614 11.38 -41.24 -13.29
C PRO A 614 10.92 -41.05 -11.84
N LYS A 615 11.72 -40.40 -10.98
CA LYS A 615 11.37 -40.09 -9.59
C LYS A 615 10.10 -39.23 -9.51
N PHE A 616 9.88 -38.35 -10.48
CA PHE A 616 8.79 -37.36 -10.49
C PHE A 616 7.70 -37.68 -11.51
N LYS A 617 7.66 -38.91 -12.06
CA LYS A 617 6.71 -39.31 -13.12
C LYS A 617 5.23 -39.15 -12.75
N ASN A 618 4.92 -39.15 -11.45
CA ASN A 618 3.56 -39.03 -10.92
C ASN A 618 3.19 -37.57 -10.57
N ASP A 619 4.11 -36.62 -10.79
CA ASP A 619 3.81 -35.22 -10.54
C ASP A 619 2.84 -34.68 -11.58
N HIS A 620 1.90 -33.86 -11.12
CA HIS A 620 0.90 -33.20 -11.95
C HIS A 620 1.40 -31.82 -12.36
N LEU A 621 2.20 -31.75 -13.43
CA LEU A 621 2.78 -30.49 -13.91
C LEU A 621 1.71 -29.44 -14.27
N ASP A 622 0.49 -29.86 -14.62
CA ASP A 622 -0.65 -28.99 -14.92
C ASP A 622 -1.30 -28.35 -13.68
N ALA A 623 -0.94 -28.80 -12.47
CA ALA A 623 -1.35 -28.20 -11.20
C ALA A 623 -0.84 -26.76 -11.05
N MET A 624 0.30 -26.48 -11.68
CA MET A 624 0.97 -25.18 -11.67
C MET A 624 0.55 -24.37 -12.92
N GLN A 625 -0.03 -23.18 -12.72
CA GLN A 625 -0.39 -22.25 -13.80
C GLN A 625 0.09 -20.82 -13.49
N PRO A 626 1.41 -20.56 -13.43
CA PRO A 626 1.95 -19.26 -12.99
C PRO A 626 1.58 -18.10 -13.92
N PHE A 627 1.26 -18.40 -15.18
CA PHE A 627 0.80 -17.45 -16.18
C PHE A 627 -0.73 -17.44 -16.30
N SER A 628 -1.46 -17.99 -15.33
CA SER A 628 -2.92 -18.20 -15.36
C SER A 628 -3.36 -19.13 -16.49
N TYR A 629 -4.66 -19.42 -16.56
CA TYR A 629 -5.28 -20.30 -17.55
C TYR A 629 -6.38 -19.58 -18.34
N GLY A 630 -6.64 -20.06 -19.56
CA GLY A 630 -7.78 -19.66 -20.39
C GLY A 630 -7.59 -18.32 -21.14
N PRO A 631 -8.67 -17.68 -21.63
CA PRO A 631 -8.61 -16.47 -22.45
C PRO A 631 -8.02 -15.23 -21.75
N ARG A 632 -7.79 -15.33 -20.43
CA ARG A 632 -7.21 -14.29 -19.56
C ARG A 632 -5.82 -14.68 -19.06
N ASP A 633 -5.16 -15.62 -19.70
CA ASP A 633 -3.77 -15.96 -19.43
C ASP A 633 -2.84 -14.76 -19.71
N CYS A 634 -1.63 -14.84 -19.17
CA CYS A 634 -0.65 -13.77 -19.26
C CYS A 634 -0.29 -13.50 -20.73
N ILE A 635 -0.54 -12.28 -21.19
CA ILE A 635 -0.16 -11.85 -22.54
C ILE A 635 1.37 -11.77 -22.71
N GLY A 636 2.10 -11.50 -21.63
CA GLY A 636 3.56 -11.37 -21.61
C GLY A 636 4.32 -12.67 -21.35
N ARG A 637 3.67 -13.85 -21.42
CA ARG A 637 4.31 -15.13 -21.09
C ARG A 637 5.58 -15.37 -21.90
N SER A 638 5.53 -15.17 -23.21
CA SER A 638 6.68 -15.40 -24.09
C SER A 638 7.83 -14.43 -23.79
N LEU A 639 7.51 -13.14 -23.67
CA LEU A 639 8.49 -12.10 -23.32
C LEU A 639 9.17 -12.39 -21.96
N ALA A 640 8.39 -12.69 -20.93
CA ALA A 640 8.94 -13.01 -19.60
C ALA A 640 9.90 -14.20 -19.68
N TYR A 641 9.53 -15.27 -20.37
CA TYR A 641 10.39 -16.44 -20.54
C TYR A 641 11.69 -16.13 -21.30
N ALA A 642 11.64 -15.23 -22.28
CA ALA A 642 12.78 -14.83 -23.07
C ALA A 642 13.73 -13.93 -22.24
N GLU A 643 13.19 -12.93 -21.53
CA GLU A 643 13.94 -12.06 -20.60
C GLU A 643 14.61 -12.86 -19.49
N MET A 644 13.87 -13.74 -18.80
CA MET A 644 14.40 -14.49 -17.66
C MET A 644 15.53 -15.44 -18.08
N ARG A 645 15.41 -16.09 -19.24
CA ARG A 645 16.48 -16.94 -19.79
C ARG A 645 17.70 -16.12 -20.18
N LEU A 646 17.52 -15.00 -20.90
CA LEU A 646 18.63 -14.17 -21.32
C LEU A 646 19.40 -13.61 -20.12
N ILE A 647 18.69 -12.98 -19.18
CA ILE A 647 19.29 -12.39 -17.98
C ILE A 647 20.05 -13.46 -17.17
N LEU A 648 19.41 -14.59 -16.87
CA LEU A 648 20.03 -15.62 -16.04
C LEU A 648 21.19 -16.31 -16.76
N SER A 649 21.11 -16.52 -18.08
CA SER A 649 22.21 -17.08 -18.88
C SER A 649 23.43 -16.17 -18.86
N LYS A 650 23.27 -14.86 -19.12
CA LYS A 650 24.38 -13.91 -19.08
C LYS A 650 25.03 -13.83 -17.69
N ILE A 651 24.22 -13.79 -16.62
CA ILE A 651 24.75 -13.80 -15.25
C ILE A 651 25.56 -15.07 -14.99
N ILE A 652 25.02 -16.25 -15.30
CA ILE A 652 25.70 -17.54 -15.06
C ILE A 652 26.95 -17.72 -15.93
N TRP A 653 26.94 -17.18 -17.15
CA TRP A 653 28.08 -17.26 -18.06
C TRP A 653 29.26 -16.43 -17.53
N HIS A 654 28.98 -15.24 -16.99
CA HIS A 654 29.98 -14.28 -16.51
C HIS A 654 30.41 -14.44 -15.05
N PHE A 655 29.57 -15.01 -14.18
CA PHE A 655 29.82 -15.02 -12.73
C PHE A 655 29.58 -16.40 -12.10
N ASP A 656 30.42 -16.74 -11.12
CA ASP A 656 30.09 -17.70 -10.08
C ASP A 656 29.35 -16.98 -8.95
N MET A 657 28.34 -17.64 -8.38
CA MET A 657 27.45 -17.06 -7.37
C MET A 657 27.48 -17.86 -6.07
N VAL A 658 27.61 -17.18 -4.94
CA VAL A 658 27.49 -17.76 -3.60
C VAL A 658 26.54 -16.89 -2.76
N ILE A 659 25.55 -17.51 -2.12
CA ILE A 659 24.62 -16.77 -1.27
C ILE A 659 25.31 -16.22 -0.03
N ASP A 660 24.97 -14.99 0.37
CA ASP A 660 25.41 -14.44 1.65
C ASP A 660 24.76 -15.18 2.83
N ASP A 661 25.50 -15.35 3.93
CA ASP A 661 25.02 -16.07 5.10
C ASP A 661 23.76 -15.43 5.71
N GLY A 662 23.67 -14.09 5.68
CA GLY A 662 22.48 -13.35 6.11
C GLY A 662 21.25 -13.59 5.21
N SER A 663 21.46 -14.02 3.97
CA SER A 663 20.41 -14.32 3.00
C SER A 663 20.05 -15.81 2.91
N ARG A 664 20.70 -16.73 3.63
CA ARG A 664 20.35 -18.18 3.58
C ARG A 664 18.90 -18.49 3.95
N ARG A 665 18.31 -17.69 4.84
CA ARG A 665 16.90 -17.79 5.27
C ARG A 665 15.95 -16.83 4.55
N TRP A 666 16.33 -16.34 3.36
CA TRP A 666 15.57 -15.31 2.65
C TRP A 666 14.13 -15.74 2.29
N LEU A 667 13.87 -17.00 1.95
CA LEU A 667 12.53 -17.44 1.54
C LEU A 667 11.54 -17.69 2.71
N PRO A 668 11.88 -18.44 3.78
CA PRO A 668 10.92 -18.77 4.84
C PRO A 668 10.37 -17.57 5.62
N ASP A 669 11.14 -16.49 5.70
CA ASP A 669 10.82 -15.35 6.57
C ASP A 669 10.03 -14.24 5.83
N GLN A 670 9.60 -14.49 4.59
CA GLN A 670 8.91 -13.52 3.76
C GLN A 670 7.40 -13.45 3.96
N LYS A 671 6.87 -12.26 3.71
CA LYS A 671 5.43 -11.98 3.67
C LYS A 671 4.97 -11.91 2.22
N ALA A 672 3.72 -12.29 1.97
CA ALA A 672 3.09 -12.20 0.66
C ALA A 672 1.74 -11.47 0.77
N TYR A 673 1.57 -10.43 -0.05
CA TYR A 673 0.29 -9.75 -0.24
C TYR A 673 -0.31 -10.18 -1.57
N ILE A 674 -0.11 -9.42 -2.64
CA ILE A 674 -0.31 -9.92 -4.02
C ILE A 674 0.99 -10.49 -4.55
N LEU A 675 2.06 -9.69 -4.41
CA LEU A 675 3.44 -10.10 -4.62
C LEU A 675 4.14 -10.26 -3.26
N TRP A 676 5.37 -10.73 -3.33
CA TRP A 676 6.28 -10.91 -2.20
C TRP A 676 6.76 -9.57 -1.64
N ASP A 677 6.79 -9.44 -0.32
CA ASP A 677 7.49 -8.38 0.41
C ASP A 677 8.94 -8.83 0.62
N LYS A 678 9.76 -8.59 -0.41
CA LYS A 678 11.12 -9.13 -0.53
C LYS A 678 12.11 -8.29 0.29
N PRO A 679 12.81 -8.85 1.29
CA PRO A 679 14.02 -8.23 1.81
C PRO A 679 15.14 -8.33 0.77
N ASP A 680 16.26 -7.65 1.03
CA ASP A 680 17.44 -7.74 0.16
C ASP A 680 17.94 -9.18 0.07
N LEU A 681 18.19 -9.65 -1.16
CA LEU A 681 18.82 -10.94 -1.45
C LEU A 681 20.27 -10.70 -1.83
N ASN A 682 21.17 -10.86 -0.86
CA ASN A 682 22.58 -10.57 -1.02
C ASN A 682 23.32 -11.82 -1.50
N VAL A 683 24.11 -11.66 -2.57
CA VAL A 683 24.96 -12.73 -3.12
C VAL A 683 26.37 -12.21 -3.42
N TYR A 684 27.37 -13.05 -3.22
CA TYR A 684 28.72 -12.83 -3.71
C TYR A 684 28.79 -13.25 -5.18
N LEU A 685 29.32 -12.36 -6.02
CA LEU A 685 29.58 -12.60 -7.43
C LEU A 685 31.08 -12.62 -7.67
N THR A 686 31.59 -13.70 -8.27
CA THR A 686 33.00 -13.79 -8.70
C THR A 686 33.05 -13.85 -10.22
N PRO A 687 33.69 -12.89 -10.90
CA PRO A 687 33.85 -12.94 -12.36
C PRO A 687 34.58 -14.22 -12.79
N VAL A 688 34.03 -14.91 -13.78
CA VAL A 688 34.68 -16.07 -14.40
C VAL A 688 35.72 -15.56 -15.40
N HIS A 689 36.96 -16.02 -15.26
CA HIS A 689 38.01 -15.81 -16.25
C HIS A 689 37.92 -16.93 -17.30
N ARG A 690 37.76 -16.57 -18.58
CA ARG A 690 37.74 -17.49 -19.71
C ARG A 690 38.69 -17.05 -20.79
#